data_AF-A0A8A1L4B6-F1
#
_entry.id   AF-A0A8A1L4B6-F1
#
_cell.length_a   1.000
_cell.length_b   1.000
_cell.length_c   1.000
_cell.angle_alpha   90.00
_cell.angle_beta   90.00
_cell.angle_gamma   90.00
#
_symmetry.space_group_name_H-M   'P 1'
#
loop_
_entity.id
_entity.type
_entity.pdbx_description
1 polymer ?
#
loop_
_entity_poly.entity_id
_entity_poly.type
_entity_poly.pdbx_seq_one_letter_code
_entity_poly.pdbx_strand_id
1 'polypeptide(L)'
;MRPPSLASSLLYASILASSSLPWLASAFSNYSDSSPLLSSRVLLQDDRPKDCPPCFNCELEAFQCHQFAACNKYNGKCDCPAGFGGDDCTLPLCGSLPDGKERAPRKGKYCNCTEGWEGVNCNVCKTDNVCNSMMPEGEGGVCYKDGVTQKENYQMCAVTNRKIVDMLGDQKPEVTFSCKESDHKCNFQFWVDQVESFYCNLDTCKWGMESTYSQNKTTYTCENVSCRCIAERMLCQKDALDLSDFLKEEIKGPATFTSTSTLGGSSEDGSRFSEPVMNDMIKNIFGDPAIFLACRSGECLYKTDLPGYKPPVKVINTPLISGVIASCSLFIVAVIMGVWYLSRRSAYRDYISLPLDDSDDEGAKLMVDHKPASLHFENVAYYLNGRQILSGIQGSAHPGQLMAIMGASGAGKTTFLDILARKNKRGTVEGVFYVNGEKVDDDEYRSVIGFVDQEDTMLPTLTVHETILTSALLRLPRNMSRAAKEQKVFEVEKQLGIYHIKDQIIGSEEGRGRGISGGEKRRVGIACELVTSPSILFLDEPTSGLDAFNAFNVVECLVTLAKNFNRTVIFTIHQPRSNIVALFDQLILLAEGKTVYSGPFASCQPYFDHIGYSCPSGFNIADYLVDLTMHASNTHSRYEDEIHLDVNHDAARTATSSLRAVKSIASVSNASVDNSSSDRPNESGFRPISKRKESLKQRQDKQLYTRRRAAEVGTPSTLRTEDEEHIVGSLSGNGQHRSRQPNNVTLRVLDDPDQPPPSSAGFGTDLDHLVSSYIESNVAASVRDEINAAVNMAAEANGCTSSGLEANGSLNKSMTGYAKVGLYRQFTILSQRTWRNLYRNPMLMLTHYAIAIVLAVLSGFLFYGLTDDIKGFQNRLGLFFFLLALFGFSTLTSLNVFSTERLLFVRERANGYYSPITYFASKVAFDIVPLRLIPPILMGIIVYPMVGLIPAWPEFLRFMLILLLFNLAAACICLTIGIVFKDSSVANLMGSLVMLFSLLFAGLLLNRDAIPKSALWLQVLSIFHYGFEGLIVNEVTYLTLIDHKYGLDIEVPGASILSAFGFNTLGLWHDVIGLGIFSGVFIVIAYAAMHFLLVEKR
;
A
#
# COMPACT_ATOMS: atom_id res chain seq x y z
N MET A 1 -33.90 -3.62 27.90
CA MET A 1 -33.43 -4.36 29.10
C MET A 1 -32.62 -5.59 28.65
N ARG A 2 -31.91 -6.25 29.57
CA ARG A 2 -31.10 -7.50 29.44
C ARG A 2 -31.51 -8.45 30.59
N PRO A 3 -31.05 -9.72 30.70
CA PRO A 3 -30.30 -10.61 29.78
C PRO A 3 -31.32 -11.64 29.19
N PRO A 4 -31.21 -13.00 29.19
CA PRO A 4 -30.11 -14.01 29.16
C PRO A 4 -30.16 -14.92 27.88
N SER A 5 -29.09 -15.58 27.38
CA SER A 5 -28.30 -16.78 27.79
C SER A 5 -29.03 -18.14 27.64
N LEU A 6 -28.46 -19.25 27.12
CA LEU A 6 -27.09 -19.68 26.73
C LEU A 6 -27.12 -20.34 25.31
N ALA A 7 -26.07 -20.55 24.49
CA ALA A 7 -24.59 -20.57 24.57
C ALA A 7 -23.89 -21.95 24.78
N SER A 8 -22.84 -22.24 23.98
CA SER A 8 -21.95 -23.44 23.93
C SER A 8 -22.61 -24.76 23.46
N SER A 9 -21.95 -25.75 22.81
CA SER A 9 -20.52 -26.10 22.53
C SER A 9 -20.38 -26.70 21.10
N LEU A 10 -19.42 -26.34 20.24
CA LEU A 10 -17.96 -26.64 20.18
C LEU A 10 -17.55 -28.08 19.73
N LEU A 11 -16.79 -28.12 18.62
CA LEU A 11 -15.73 -29.08 18.21
C LEU A 11 -16.04 -30.58 18.01
N TYR A 12 -15.73 -31.10 16.81
CA TYR A 12 -14.49 -31.87 16.57
C TYR A 12 -14.16 -31.91 15.05
N ALA A 13 -12.96 -32.35 14.66
CA ALA A 13 -12.46 -32.25 13.28
C ALA A 13 -11.73 -33.52 12.77
N SER A 14 -11.82 -33.74 11.45
CA SER A 14 -10.86 -34.40 10.54
C SER A 14 -10.24 -35.77 10.87
N ILE A 15 -10.25 -36.71 9.91
CA ILE A 15 -9.05 -37.33 9.27
C ILE A 15 -9.43 -38.38 8.19
N LEU A 16 -8.76 -38.29 7.02
CA LEU A 16 -8.29 -39.31 6.02
C LEU A 16 -8.89 -40.74 5.95
N ALA A 17 -8.93 -41.47 4.81
CA ALA A 17 -8.67 -41.19 3.38
C ALA A 17 -9.03 -42.44 2.49
N SER A 18 -8.70 -42.39 1.18
CA SER A 18 -8.74 -43.48 0.16
C SER A 18 -10.13 -44.01 -0.26
N SER A 19 -10.37 -44.54 -1.48
CA SER A 19 -9.58 -44.61 -2.74
C SER A 19 -10.53 -44.74 -3.96
N SER A 20 -10.01 -44.63 -5.18
CA SER A 20 -10.77 -44.42 -6.43
C SER A 20 -11.00 -45.67 -7.32
N LEU A 21 -12.12 -45.65 -8.06
CA LEU A 21 -12.39 -46.36 -9.35
C LEU A 21 -12.57 -47.90 -9.27
N PRO A 22 -13.16 -48.57 -10.31
CA PRO A 22 -13.47 -48.10 -11.67
C PRO A 22 -14.94 -48.23 -12.15
N TRP A 23 -15.19 -47.81 -13.39
CA TRP A 23 -16.42 -48.06 -14.15
C TRP A 23 -16.58 -49.54 -14.58
N LEU A 24 -17.82 -49.99 -14.79
CA LEU A 24 -18.28 -50.53 -16.08
C LEU A 24 -19.83 -50.48 -16.18
N ALA A 25 -20.39 -50.78 -17.35
CA ALA A 25 -21.76 -50.41 -17.71
C ALA A 25 -22.63 -51.59 -18.20
N SER A 26 -23.88 -51.26 -18.54
CA SER A 26 -24.91 -52.05 -19.27
C SER A 26 -25.75 -53.08 -18.50
N ALA A 27 -27.06 -52.82 -18.49
CA ALA A 27 -28.07 -53.70 -19.09
C ALA A 27 -29.26 -52.82 -19.52
N PHE A 28 -30.04 -53.24 -20.53
CA PHE A 28 -31.15 -52.48 -21.12
C PHE A 28 -32.34 -53.41 -21.41
N SER A 29 -33.50 -52.80 -21.70
CA SER A 29 -34.68 -53.36 -22.41
C SER A 29 -35.81 -54.05 -21.63
N ASN A 30 -36.96 -54.08 -22.31
CA ASN A 30 -38.33 -54.21 -21.80
C ASN A 30 -38.80 -55.65 -21.57
N TYR A 31 -39.73 -55.82 -20.63
CA TYR A 31 -41.01 -56.54 -20.84
C TYR A 31 -42.09 -55.60 -20.25
N SER A 32 -43.23 -55.25 -20.87
CA SER A 32 -44.15 -55.86 -21.84
C SER A 32 -45.18 -56.85 -21.26
N ASP A 33 -46.41 -56.32 -21.16
CA ASP A 33 -47.70 -56.95 -21.49
C ASP A 33 -48.53 -57.66 -20.39
N SER A 34 -49.84 -57.69 -20.65
CA SER A 34 -50.95 -58.36 -19.98
C SER A 34 -51.42 -57.85 -18.60
N SER A 35 -52.75 -57.77 -18.48
CA SER A 35 -53.55 -57.45 -17.27
C SER A 35 -54.00 -58.76 -16.58
N PRO A 36 -54.75 -58.77 -15.44
CA PRO A 36 -55.32 -57.62 -14.71
C PRO A 36 -55.19 -57.66 -13.17
N LEU A 37 -54.90 -56.51 -12.54
CA LEU A 37 -55.15 -56.29 -11.11
C LEU A 37 -56.61 -55.84 -10.84
N LEU A 38 -57.59 -56.59 -11.36
CA LEU A 38 -59.00 -56.38 -11.06
C LEU A 38 -59.39 -56.86 -9.64
N SER A 39 -58.53 -57.68 -9.02
CA SER A 39 -58.87 -58.49 -7.85
C SER A 39 -58.81 -57.77 -6.49
N SER A 40 -58.31 -56.52 -6.43
CA SER A 40 -58.15 -55.79 -5.16
C SER A 40 -59.29 -54.84 -4.81
N ARG A 41 -60.19 -54.50 -5.75
CA ARG A 41 -61.36 -53.65 -5.49
C ARG A 41 -62.62 -54.41 -5.02
N VAL A 42 -62.63 -55.75 -5.07
CA VAL A 42 -63.81 -56.57 -4.71
C VAL A 42 -63.90 -56.87 -3.20
N LEU A 43 -62.77 -56.93 -2.49
CA LEU A 43 -62.70 -57.33 -1.07
C LEU A 43 -62.98 -56.21 -0.05
N LEU A 44 -63.57 -55.09 -0.47
CA LEU A 44 -63.95 -53.96 0.40
C LEU A 44 -65.43 -53.55 0.27
N GLN A 45 -66.26 -54.40 -0.34
CA GLN A 45 -67.63 -54.04 -0.72
C GLN A 45 -68.73 -54.75 0.10
N ASP A 46 -68.40 -55.80 0.88
CA ASP A 46 -69.38 -56.58 1.65
C ASP A 46 -69.76 -55.97 3.02
N ASP A 47 -68.89 -55.20 3.67
CA ASP A 47 -69.16 -54.55 4.98
C ASP A 47 -69.93 -53.22 4.86
N ARG A 48 -70.56 -52.94 3.70
CA ARG A 48 -71.19 -51.64 3.43
C ARG A 48 -72.67 -51.58 3.85
N PRO A 49 -73.09 -50.61 4.69
CA PRO A 49 -74.50 -50.33 4.94
C PRO A 49 -75.23 -49.98 3.64
N LYS A 50 -76.43 -50.55 3.45
CA LYS A 50 -77.18 -50.49 2.18
C LYS A 50 -77.57 -49.08 1.74
N ASP A 51 -77.65 -48.13 2.67
CA ASP A 51 -78.06 -46.74 2.44
C ASP A 51 -76.87 -45.79 2.19
N CYS A 52 -75.64 -46.32 2.04
CA CYS A 52 -74.43 -45.50 1.87
C CYS A 52 -74.15 -45.20 0.37
N PRO A 53 -74.24 -43.95 -0.11
CA PRO A 53 -73.97 -43.61 -1.52
C PRO A 53 -72.47 -43.72 -1.85
N PRO A 54 -72.07 -44.14 -3.06
CA PRO A 54 -70.66 -44.32 -3.43
C PRO A 54 -69.81 -43.07 -3.16
N CYS A 55 -68.56 -43.28 -2.74
CA CYS A 55 -67.58 -42.19 -2.63
C CYS A 55 -67.32 -41.60 -4.03
N PHE A 56 -67.17 -40.27 -4.10
CA PHE A 56 -66.90 -39.60 -5.37
C PHE A 56 -65.62 -40.17 -6.01
N ASN A 57 -65.74 -40.61 -7.27
CA ASN A 57 -64.61 -40.93 -8.12
C ASN A 57 -64.96 -40.61 -9.57
N CYS A 58 -64.33 -39.59 -10.14
CA CYS A 58 -64.55 -39.15 -11.53
C CYS A 58 -64.12 -40.15 -12.62
N GLU A 59 -63.53 -41.29 -12.27
CA GLU A 59 -63.34 -42.42 -13.19
C GLU A 59 -64.61 -43.28 -13.37
N LEU A 60 -65.65 -43.10 -12.55
CA LEU A 60 -66.92 -43.82 -12.64
C LEU A 60 -67.97 -42.98 -13.38
N GLU A 61 -68.72 -43.59 -14.30
CA GLU A 61 -69.72 -42.91 -15.15
C GLU A 61 -70.82 -42.16 -14.36
N ALA A 62 -71.03 -42.50 -13.08
CA ALA A 62 -71.96 -41.83 -12.18
C ALA A 62 -71.46 -40.47 -11.63
N PHE A 63 -70.19 -40.11 -11.87
CA PHE A 63 -69.58 -38.88 -11.38
C PHE A 63 -68.89 -38.13 -12.54
N GLN A 64 -69.07 -36.80 -12.60
CA GLN A 64 -68.51 -35.96 -13.65
C GLN A 64 -67.71 -34.80 -13.06
N CYS A 65 -66.57 -34.48 -13.68
CA CYS A 65 -65.87 -33.24 -13.42
C CYS A 65 -66.56 -32.06 -14.11
N HIS A 66 -66.94 -31.06 -13.33
CA HIS A 66 -67.43 -29.78 -13.82
C HIS A 66 -66.26 -28.86 -14.21
N GLN A 67 -66.56 -27.69 -14.78
CA GLN A 67 -65.57 -26.73 -15.30
C GLN A 67 -64.60 -27.29 -16.35
N PHE A 68 -64.99 -28.38 -17.03
CA PHE A 68 -64.12 -29.14 -17.94
C PHE A 68 -62.79 -29.59 -17.28
N ALA A 69 -62.76 -29.69 -15.94
CA ALA A 69 -61.60 -30.11 -15.18
C ALA A 69 -61.18 -31.55 -15.51
N ALA A 70 -59.88 -31.83 -15.45
CA ALA A 70 -59.35 -33.17 -15.67
C ALA A 70 -59.63 -34.07 -14.45
N CYS A 71 -59.98 -35.34 -14.69
CA CYS A 71 -60.08 -36.34 -13.62
C CYS A 71 -58.68 -36.84 -13.23
N ASN A 72 -58.34 -36.72 -11.94
CA ASN A 72 -57.05 -37.15 -11.41
C ASN A 72 -57.09 -38.65 -11.04
N LYS A 73 -56.54 -39.47 -11.94
CA LYS A 73 -56.54 -40.95 -11.86
C LYS A 73 -55.86 -41.54 -10.60
N TYR A 74 -55.12 -40.75 -9.83
CA TYR A 74 -54.45 -41.21 -8.62
C TYR A 74 -55.33 -41.12 -7.36
N ASN A 75 -56.30 -40.20 -7.33
CA ASN A 75 -57.15 -39.95 -6.16
C ASN A 75 -58.66 -39.93 -6.45
N GLY A 76 -59.07 -40.00 -7.72
CA GLY A 76 -60.47 -39.99 -8.14
C GLY A 76 -61.17 -38.63 -8.07
N LYS A 77 -60.42 -37.55 -7.80
CA LYS A 77 -60.96 -36.18 -7.69
C LYS A 77 -60.67 -35.36 -8.95
N CYS A 78 -61.43 -34.30 -9.15
CA CYS A 78 -61.24 -33.41 -10.28
C CYS A 78 -60.17 -32.34 -9.97
N ASP A 79 -59.26 -32.08 -10.91
CA ASP A 79 -58.25 -31.03 -10.79
C ASP A 79 -58.84 -29.68 -11.19
N CYS A 80 -59.45 -29.01 -10.21
CA CYS A 80 -60.25 -27.80 -10.43
C CYS A 80 -59.45 -26.56 -10.85
N PRO A 81 -60.03 -25.69 -11.72
CA PRO A 81 -59.43 -24.40 -12.07
C PRO A 81 -59.48 -23.40 -10.91
N ALA A 82 -58.70 -22.32 -11.02
CA ALA A 82 -58.56 -21.33 -9.95
C ALA A 82 -59.90 -20.70 -9.53
N GLY A 83 -60.18 -20.73 -8.23
CA GLY A 83 -61.44 -20.26 -7.65
C GLY A 83 -62.54 -21.32 -7.56
N PHE A 84 -62.31 -22.56 -8.02
CA PHE A 84 -63.20 -23.71 -7.84
C PHE A 84 -62.55 -24.83 -7.03
N GLY A 85 -63.38 -25.62 -6.35
CA GLY A 85 -62.98 -26.77 -5.55
C GLY A 85 -64.16 -27.67 -5.21
N GLY A 86 -64.01 -28.46 -4.14
CA GLY A 86 -64.80 -29.68 -3.96
C GLY A 86 -64.18 -30.85 -4.73
N ASP A 87 -64.82 -32.02 -4.68
CA ASP A 87 -64.30 -33.22 -5.35
C ASP A 87 -64.66 -33.24 -6.86
N ASP A 88 -65.71 -32.49 -7.23
CA ASP A 88 -66.39 -32.40 -8.53
C ASP A 88 -66.16 -31.07 -9.27
N CYS A 89 -65.53 -30.09 -8.61
CA CYS A 89 -65.35 -28.70 -9.03
C CYS A 89 -66.61 -27.83 -9.09
N THR A 90 -67.68 -28.12 -8.33
CA THR A 90 -68.88 -27.26 -8.25
C THR A 90 -68.86 -26.23 -7.11
N LEU A 91 -67.90 -26.30 -6.19
CA LEU A 91 -67.85 -25.38 -5.04
C LEU A 91 -66.97 -24.15 -5.34
N PRO A 92 -67.52 -22.92 -5.31
CA PRO A 92 -66.72 -21.70 -5.43
C PRO A 92 -65.89 -21.46 -4.16
N LEU A 93 -64.63 -21.07 -4.34
CA LEU A 93 -63.67 -20.78 -3.28
C LEU A 93 -63.48 -19.27 -3.10
N CYS A 94 -63.45 -18.80 -1.86
CA CYS A 94 -63.22 -17.38 -1.52
C CYS A 94 -61.77 -17.13 -1.07
N GLY A 95 -61.42 -15.91 -0.67
CA GLY A 95 -60.05 -15.52 -0.29
C GLY A 95 -59.38 -14.61 -1.32
N SER A 96 -58.13 -14.91 -1.67
CA SER A 96 -57.34 -14.27 -2.74
C SER A 96 -56.94 -15.30 -3.82
N LEU A 97 -56.47 -14.85 -4.98
CA LEU A 97 -55.87 -15.74 -5.99
C LEU A 97 -54.54 -16.39 -5.54
N PRO A 98 -53.59 -15.69 -4.89
CA PRO A 98 -52.35 -16.25 -4.33
C PRO A 98 -52.52 -17.48 -3.42
N ASP A 99 -53.61 -17.55 -2.65
CA ASP A 99 -53.91 -18.66 -1.73
C ASP A 99 -54.15 -20.01 -2.45
N GLY A 100 -54.28 -20.00 -3.79
CA GLY A 100 -54.27 -21.20 -4.63
C GLY A 100 -55.32 -22.25 -4.25
N LYS A 101 -54.87 -23.46 -3.90
CA LYS A 101 -55.74 -24.58 -3.48
C LYS A 101 -56.07 -24.58 -1.96
N GLU A 102 -55.50 -23.68 -1.16
CA GLU A 102 -55.80 -23.58 0.30
C GLU A 102 -57.04 -22.72 0.60
N ARG A 103 -57.59 -22.08 -0.44
CA ARG A 103 -58.76 -21.21 -0.38
C ARG A 103 -60.00 -21.92 0.19
N ALA A 104 -60.65 -21.26 1.15
CA ALA A 104 -61.83 -21.82 1.81
C ALA A 104 -63.07 -21.81 0.89
N PRO A 105 -63.89 -22.88 0.89
CA PRO A 105 -65.15 -22.91 0.15
C PRO A 105 -66.16 -21.91 0.71
N ARG A 106 -67.04 -21.39 -0.16
CA ARG A 106 -68.02 -20.35 0.18
C ARG A 106 -69.02 -20.81 1.26
N LYS A 107 -69.00 -20.15 2.42
CA LYS A 107 -69.86 -20.45 3.59
C LYS A 107 -71.17 -19.66 3.66
N GLY A 108 -71.35 -18.66 2.81
CA GLY A 108 -72.52 -17.77 2.81
C GLY A 108 -73.08 -17.54 1.40
N LYS A 109 -74.02 -16.61 1.28
CA LYS A 109 -74.65 -16.29 -0.02
C LYS A 109 -73.65 -15.72 -1.03
N TYR A 110 -72.73 -14.88 -0.56
CA TYR A 110 -71.70 -14.21 -1.36
C TYR A 110 -70.30 -14.59 -0.84
N CYS A 111 -69.28 -14.55 -1.71
CA CYS A 111 -67.91 -14.80 -1.28
C CYS A 111 -67.34 -13.63 -0.47
N ASN A 112 -66.52 -13.95 0.53
CA ASN A 112 -65.73 -12.97 1.27
C ASN A 112 -64.31 -12.93 0.67
N CYS A 113 -64.01 -11.90 -0.12
CA CYS A 113 -62.70 -11.70 -0.72
C CYS A 113 -61.78 -10.93 0.22
N THR A 114 -60.48 -11.19 0.15
CA THR A 114 -59.46 -10.36 0.82
C THR A 114 -59.45 -8.94 0.24
N GLU A 115 -59.06 -7.95 1.04
CA GLU A 115 -58.98 -6.56 0.57
C GLU A 115 -58.08 -6.44 -0.68
N GLY A 116 -58.59 -5.76 -1.71
CA GLY A 116 -57.92 -5.65 -3.02
C GLY A 116 -58.24 -6.74 -4.04
N TRP A 117 -59.10 -7.72 -3.71
CA TRP A 117 -59.64 -8.72 -4.65
C TRP A 117 -61.18 -8.63 -4.75
N GLU A 118 -61.74 -8.95 -5.92
CA GLU A 118 -63.19 -8.95 -6.15
C GLU A 118 -63.68 -10.00 -7.19
N GLY A 119 -65.00 -10.07 -7.37
CA GLY A 119 -65.70 -11.04 -8.22
C GLY A 119 -66.28 -12.23 -7.45
N VAL A 120 -67.22 -12.96 -8.06
CA VAL A 120 -67.93 -14.12 -7.46
C VAL A 120 -66.98 -15.13 -6.83
N ASN A 121 -65.86 -15.41 -7.51
CA ASN A 121 -64.80 -16.30 -7.06
C ASN A 121 -63.51 -15.53 -6.70
N CYS A 122 -63.56 -14.25 -6.30
CA CYS A 122 -62.41 -13.45 -5.82
C CYS A 122 -61.12 -13.45 -6.69
N ASN A 123 -61.21 -13.76 -7.99
CA ASN A 123 -60.05 -13.88 -8.88
C ASN A 123 -59.64 -12.56 -9.56
N VAL A 124 -60.44 -11.50 -9.45
CA VAL A 124 -60.17 -10.21 -10.14
C VAL A 124 -59.41 -9.30 -9.18
N CYS A 125 -58.21 -8.85 -9.57
CA CYS A 125 -57.45 -7.88 -8.78
C CYS A 125 -58.10 -6.48 -8.86
N LYS A 126 -57.95 -5.68 -7.79
CA LYS A 126 -58.51 -4.33 -7.68
C LYS A 126 -57.44 -3.25 -7.44
N THR A 127 -56.32 -3.61 -6.82
CA THR A 127 -55.23 -2.70 -6.46
C THR A 127 -53.87 -3.34 -6.75
N ASP A 128 -52.87 -2.54 -7.10
CA ASP A 128 -51.55 -3.05 -7.50
C ASP A 128 -50.86 -3.82 -6.38
N ASN A 129 -50.99 -3.33 -5.14
CA ASN A 129 -50.37 -3.90 -3.95
C ASN A 129 -50.74 -5.37 -3.69
N VAL A 130 -51.89 -5.89 -4.15
CA VAL A 130 -52.19 -7.33 -3.97
C VAL A 130 -51.44 -8.21 -4.96
N CYS A 131 -51.11 -7.69 -6.14
CA CYS A 131 -50.34 -8.42 -7.14
C CYS A 131 -48.88 -8.66 -6.73
N ASN A 132 -48.35 -7.89 -5.77
CA ASN A 132 -47.02 -8.14 -5.17
C ASN A 132 -46.86 -9.58 -4.65
N SER A 133 -47.92 -10.17 -4.09
CA SER A 133 -47.90 -11.55 -3.59
C SER A 133 -47.89 -12.63 -4.69
N MET A 134 -48.13 -12.24 -5.96
CA MET A 134 -47.95 -13.09 -7.14
C MET A 134 -46.54 -12.94 -7.76
N MET A 135 -45.70 -12.04 -7.23
CA MET A 135 -44.34 -11.78 -7.73
C MET A 135 -43.30 -12.55 -6.88
N PRO A 136 -42.35 -13.28 -7.48
CA PRO A 136 -41.30 -14.01 -6.76
C PRO A 136 -40.49 -13.20 -5.73
N GLU A 137 -40.35 -11.89 -5.92
CA GLU A 137 -39.62 -10.98 -5.01
C GLU A 137 -40.52 -10.33 -3.94
N GLY A 138 -41.83 -10.51 -3.99
CA GLY A 138 -42.79 -9.91 -3.06
C GLY A 138 -43.07 -8.41 -3.27
N GLU A 139 -42.53 -7.79 -4.32
CA GLU A 139 -42.74 -6.40 -4.72
C GLU A 139 -42.84 -6.27 -6.26
N GLY A 140 -43.25 -5.08 -6.74
CA GLY A 140 -43.22 -4.73 -8.17
C GLY A 140 -44.42 -5.19 -9.02
N GLY A 141 -45.45 -5.75 -8.39
CA GLY A 141 -46.68 -6.17 -9.05
C GLY A 141 -47.63 -5.02 -9.38
N VAL A 142 -48.37 -5.14 -10.48
CA VAL A 142 -49.37 -4.17 -10.96
C VAL A 142 -50.63 -4.93 -11.38
N CYS A 143 -51.79 -4.35 -11.09
CA CYS A 143 -53.10 -4.89 -11.47
C CYS A 143 -53.54 -4.28 -12.80
N TYR A 144 -53.34 -5.02 -13.89
CA TYR A 144 -53.70 -4.65 -15.25
C TYR A 144 -55.21 -4.82 -15.51
N LYS A 145 -55.85 -3.82 -16.13
CA LYS A 145 -57.33 -3.68 -16.16
C LYS A 145 -57.92 -3.35 -17.53
N ASP A 146 -57.12 -3.29 -18.59
CA ASP A 146 -57.59 -2.90 -19.92
C ASP A 146 -58.29 -4.04 -20.69
N GLY A 147 -58.48 -5.21 -20.08
CA GLY A 147 -59.27 -6.30 -20.65
C GLY A 147 -58.56 -7.20 -21.66
N VAL A 148 -57.28 -6.98 -21.99
CA VAL A 148 -56.46 -7.91 -22.78
C VAL A 148 -55.68 -8.86 -21.86
N THR A 149 -55.55 -10.12 -22.27
CA THR A 149 -54.76 -11.14 -21.56
C THR A 149 -53.30 -11.06 -21.96
N GLN A 150 -52.38 -11.10 -20.99
CA GLN A 150 -50.93 -11.23 -21.20
C GLN A 150 -50.38 -12.60 -20.73
N LYS A 151 -51.00 -13.17 -19.68
CA LYS A 151 -50.70 -14.49 -19.09
C LYS A 151 -52.01 -15.19 -18.72
N GLU A 152 -52.80 -14.59 -17.82
CA GLU A 152 -54.11 -15.09 -17.37
C GLU A 152 -54.98 -13.95 -16.80
N ASN A 153 -56.05 -13.60 -17.52
CA ASN A 153 -56.91 -12.45 -17.22
C ASN A 153 -58.29 -12.92 -16.73
N TYR A 154 -58.76 -12.32 -15.64
CA TYR A 154 -60.06 -12.60 -15.04
C TYR A 154 -60.99 -11.39 -15.17
N GLN A 155 -62.20 -11.60 -15.70
CA GLN A 155 -63.22 -10.58 -15.88
C GLN A 155 -64.51 -10.93 -15.15
N MET A 156 -65.10 -9.93 -14.50
CA MET A 156 -66.36 -10.01 -13.76
C MET A 156 -67.36 -9.01 -14.34
N CYS A 157 -68.50 -9.51 -14.78
CA CYS A 157 -69.47 -8.76 -15.56
C CYS A 157 -70.87 -8.80 -14.93
N ALA A 158 -71.54 -7.66 -14.84
CA ALA A 158 -72.99 -7.61 -14.59
C ALA A 158 -73.73 -7.65 -15.93
N VAL A 159 -74.83 -8.40 -16.04
CA VAL A 159 -75.65 -8.43 -17.27
C VAL A 159 -76.52 -7.17 -17.33
N THR A 160 -76.50 -6.48 -18.48
CA THR A 160 -77.21 -5.19 -18.66
C THR A 160 -78.44 -5.28 -19.57
N ASN A 161 -78.72 -6.45 -20.15
CA ASN A 161 -79.98 -6.74 -20.86
C ASN A 161 -81.19 -6.53 -19.94
N ARG A 162 -81.90 -5.41 -20.13
CA ARG A 162 -83.00 -5.00 -19.25
C ARG A 162 -84.05 -6.11 -19.05
N LYS A 163 -84.44 -6.83 -20.09
CA LYS A 163 -85.49 -7.86 -19.99
C LYS A 163 -85.02 -9.14 -19.30
N ILE A 164 -83.72 -9.44 -19.31
CA ILE A 164 -83.14 -10.56 -18.55
C ILE A 164 -83.17 -10.20 -17.06
N VAL A 165 -82.82 -8.95 -16.71
CA VAL A 165 -82.95 -8.44 -15.34
C VAL A 165 -84.42 -8.38 -14.89
N ASP A 166 -85.31 -7.81 -15.70
CA ASP A 166 -86.76 -7.71 -15.41
C ASP A 166 -87.42 -9.10 -15.25
N MET A 167 -86.93 -10.15 -15.92
CA MET A 167 -87.42 -11.53 -15.76
C MET A 167 -86.91 -12.21 -14.47
N LEU A 168 -85.66 -11.95 -14.07
CA LEU A 168 -85.04 -12.55 -12.88
C LEU A 168 -85.38 -11.82 -11.56
N GLY A 169 -85.90 -10.58 -11.65
CA GLY A 169 -86.38 -9.80 -10.51
C GLY A 169 -85.26 -9.46 -9.53
N ASP A 170 -85.39 -9.89 -8.27
CA ASP A 170 -84.36 -9.67 -7.24
C ASP A 170 -83.09 -10.54 -7.44
N GLN A 171 -83.14 -11.56 -8.31
CA GLN A 171 -81.98 -12.41 -8.59
C GLN A 171 -81.04 -11.73 -9.58
N LYS A 172 -79.76 -11.60 -9.21
CA LYS A 172 -78.77 -10.84 -9.99
C LYS A 172 -78.09 -11.71 -11.06
N PRO A 173 -78.25 -11.44 -12.36
CA PRO A 173 -77.45 -12.09 -13.41
C PRO A 173 -76.03 -11.50 -13.46
N GLU A 174 -75.04 -12.34 -13.21
CA GLU A 174 -73.60 -12.04 -13.29
C GLU A 174 -72.91 -13.03 -14.25
N VAL A 175 -71.79 -12.63 -14.86
CA VAL A 175 -71.00 -13.43 -15.80
C VAL A 175 -69.52 -13.36 -15.42
N THR A 176 -68.85 -14.51 -15.42
CA THR A 176 -67.38 -14.59 -15.44
C THR A 176 -66.92 -14.81 -16.88
N PHE A 177 -65.83 -14.13 -17.26
CA PHE A 177 -65.07 -14.45 -18.45
C PHE A 177 -63.58 -14.44 -18.11
N SER A 178 -62.85 -15.50 -18.43
CA SER A 178 -61.42 -15.61 -18.10
C SER A 178 -60.64 -16.29 -19.22
N CYS A 179 -59.47 -15.75 -19.58
CA CYS A 179 -58.65 -16.26 -20.69
C CYS A 179 -57.19 -16.45 -20.24
N LYS A 180 -56.50 -17.41 -20.88
CA LYS A 180 -55.14 -17.84 -20.52
C LYS A 180 -54.27 -18.00 -21.76
N GLU A 181 -53.15 -17.28 -21.79
CA GLU A 181 -52.23 -17.20 -22.94
C GLU A 181 -51.61 -18.56 -23.27
N SER A 182 -51.07 -19.27 -22.28
CA SER A 182 -50.28 -20.50 -22.52
C SER A 182 -51.01 -21.62 -23.25
N ASP A 183 -52.35 -21.63 -23.18
CA ASP A 183 -53.20 -22.71 -23.69
C ASP A 183 -54.12 -22.22 -24.82
N HIS A 184 -54.16 -20.90 -25.08
CA HIS A 184 -55.13 -20.20 -25.95
C HIS A 184 -56.60 -20.59 -25.69
N LYS A 185 -56.97 -20.70 -24.40
CA LYS A 185 -58.30 -21.05 -23.91
C LYS A 185 -58.97 -19.89 -23.19
N CYS A 186 -60.29 -19.84 -23.27
CA CYS A 186 -61.14 -18.96 -22.46
C CYS A 186 -62.30 -19.74 -21.83
N ASN A 187 -62.80 -19.28 -20.68
CA ASN A 187 -64.01 -19.80 -20.05
C ASN A 187 -65.04 -18.67 -19.91
N PHE A 188 -66.30 -18.99 -20.17
CA PHE A 188 -67.47 -18.12 -19.94
C PHE A 188 -68.44 -18.85 -19.01
N GLN A 189 -68.92 -18.22 -17.94
CA GLN A 189 -69.83 -18.86 -16.99
C GLN A 189 -70.94 -17.88 -16.58
N PHE A 190 -72.18 -18.37 -16.51
CA PHE A 190 -73.37 -17.57 -16.21
C PHE A 190 -73.88 -17.88 -14.81
N TRP A 191 -74.11 -16.84 -14.02
CA TRP A 191 -74.45 -16.90 -12.61
C TRP A 191 -75.76 -16.17 -12.34
N VAL A 192 -76.59 -16.74 -11.47
CA VAL A 192 -77.82 -16.12 -10.98
C VAL A 192 -77.73 -16.05 -9.46
N ASP A 193 -77.66 -14.83 -8.91
CA ASP A 193 -77.48 -14.54 -7.48
C ASP A 193 -76.27 -15.29 -6.87
N GLN A 194 -75.16 -15.30 -7.63
CA GLN A 194 -73.91 -16.03 -7.37
C GLN A 194 -74.03 -17.56 -7.30
N VAL A 195 -75.10 -18.14 -7.82
CA VAL A 195 -75.19 -19.59 -8.12
C VAL A 195 -74.95 -19.78 -9.61
N GLU A 196 -73.95 -20.57 -9.97
CA GLU A 196 -73.64 -20.92 -11.35
C GLU A 196 -74.80 -21.72 -11.97
N SER A 197 -75.15 -21.37 -13.20
CA SER A 197 -76.24 -22.01 -13.96
C SER A 197 -75.67 -22.89 -15.07
N PHE A 198 -74.86 -22.28 -15.96
CA PHE A 198 -74.14 -22.99 -17.01
C PHE A 198 -72.75 -22.39 -17.24
N TYR A 199 -71.84 -23.20 -17.77
CA TYR A 199 -70.47 -22.82 -18.10
C TYR A 199 -70.08 -23.32 -19.49
N CYS A 200 -69.19 -22.58 -20.14
CA CYS A 200 -68.69 -22.84 -21.48
C CYS A 200 -67.16 -22.73 -21.50
N ASN A 201 -66.50 -23.76 -22.03
CA ASN A 201 -65.08 -23.71 -22.40
C ASN A 201 -64.99 -23.32 -23.88
N LEU A 202 -64.12 -22.37 -24.18
CA LEU A 202 -63.82 -21.87 -25.52
C LEU A 202 -62.36 -22.17 -25.86
N ASP A 203 -62.14 -22.85 -26.98
CA ASP A 203 -60.83 -23.28 -27.46
C ASP A 203 -60.44 -22.53 -28.75
N THR A 204 -59.14 -22.57 -29.07
CA THR A 204 -58.54 -21.87 -30.22
C THR A 204 -58.92 -20.39 -30.25
N CYS A 205 -58.75 -19.72 -29.10
CA CYS A 205 -59.02 -18.30 -28.92
C CYS A 205 -57.84 -17.42 -29.36
N LYS A 206 -58.16 -16.27 -29.95
CA LYS A 206 -57.24 -15.19 -30.34
C LYS A 206 -57.78 -13.87 -29.77
N TRP A 207 -56.91 -12.94 -29.43
CA TRP A 207 -57.32 -11.64 -28.88
C TRP A 207 -56.39 -10.48 -29.22
N GLY A 208 -56.88 -9.26 -29.03
CA GLY A 208 -56.09 -8.03 -29.19
C GLY A 208 -56.85 -6.77 -28.73
N MET A 209 -56.12 -5.65 -28.64
CA MET A 209 -56.69 -4.31 -28.43
C MET A 209 -56.48 -3.44 -29.66
N GLU A 210 -57.57 -2.83 -30.12
CA GLU A 210 -57.58 -1.71 -31.05
C GLU A 210 -57.73 -0.43 -30.21
N SER A 211 -56.68 0.39 -30.16
CA SER A 211 -56.71 1.69 -29.48
C SER A 211 -56.65 2.81 -30.50
N THR A 212 -57.63 3.72 -30.41
CA THR A 212 -57.74 4.94 -31.22
C THR A 212 -57.91 6.14 -30.30
N TYR A 213 -57.69 7.35 -30.82
CA TYR A 213 -57.76 8.58 -30.03
C TYR A 213 -59.09 8.79 -29.27
N SER A 214 -60.19 8.17 -29.74
CA SER A 214 -61.53 8.30 -29.16
C SER A 214 -62.14 7.00 -28.63
N GLN A 215 -61.51 5.84 -28.85
CA GLN A 215 -62.07 4.53 -28.52
C GLN A 215 -60.97 3.50 -28.26
N ASN A 216 -61.04 2.83 -27.11
CA ASN A 216 -60.34 1.57 -26.84
C ASN A 216 -61.33 0.42 -27.02
N LYS A 217 -60.92 -0.62 -27.74
CA LYS A 217 -61.74 -1.81 -28.02
C LYS A 217 -60.90 -3.07 -27.90
N THR A 218 -61.26 -3.96 -26.99
CA THR A 218 -60.68 -5.31 -26.90
C THR A 218 -61.59 -6.31 -27.58
N THR A 219 -61.01 -7.23 -28.35
CA THR A 219 -61.75 -8.28 -29.06
C THR A 219 -61.11 -9.63 -28.78
N TYR A 220 -61.93 -10.61 -28.41
CA TYR A 220 -61.62 -12.03 -28.31
C TYR A 220 -62.45 -12.78 -29.35
N THR A 221 -61.82 -13.67 -30.12
CA THR A 221 -62.47 -14.55 -31.10
C THR A 221 -62.03 -15.99 -30.84
N CYS A 222 -62.98 -16.89 -30.63
CA CYS A 222 -62.72 -18.32 -30.37
C CYS A 222 -63.45 -19.16 -31.41
N GLU A 223 -62.73 -20.08 -32.05
CA GLU A 223 -63.28 -20.86 -33.16
C GLU A 223 -64.21 -21.97 -32.67
N ASN A 224 -63.95 -22.55 -31.49
CA ASN A 224 -64.72 -23.67 -30.92
C ASN A 224 -65.29 -23.33 -29.54
N VAL A 225 -66.53 -23.76 -29.28
CA VAL A 225 -67.23 -23.58 -28.00
C VAL A 225 -67.90 -24.89 -27.56
N SER A 226 -67.85 -25.20 -26.26
CA SER A 226 -68.61 -26.28 -25.65
C SER A 226 -69.20 -25.81 -24.33
N CYS A 227 -70.53 -25.91 -24.16
CA CYS A 227 -71.25 -25.50 -22.95
C CYS A 227 -71.89 -26.68 -22.22
N ARG A 228 -72.12 -26.54 -20.91
CA ARG A 228 -72.87 -27.47 -20.07
C ARG A 228 -73.71 -26.73 -19.02
N CYS A 229 -74.97 -27.14 -18.87
CA CYS A 229 -75.79 -26.81 -17.70
C CYS A 229 -75.30 -27.55 -16.45
N ILE A 230 -75.55 -26.97 -15.27
CA ILE A 230 -75.52 -27.67 -13.98
C ILE A 230 -76.97 -27.98 -13.61
N ALA A 231 -77.29 -29.25 -13.33
CA ALA A 231 -78.66 -29.67 -13.01
C ALA A 231 -79.19 -29.00 -11.73
N GLU A 232 -80.52 -28.86 -11.65
CA GLU A 232 -81.25 -28.23 -10.53
C GLU A 232 -80.86 -26.75 -10.28
N ARG A 233 -80.37 -26.04 -11.29
CA ARG A 233 -80.04 -24.60 -11.25
C ARG A 233 -81.05 -23.78 -12.06
N MET A 234 -81.10 -22.47 -11.83
CA MET A 234 -81.94 -21.59 -12.65
C MET A 234 -81.57 -21.76 -14.13
N LEU A 235 -82.54 -21.75 -15.04
CA LEU A 235 -82.35 -22.04 -16.48
C LEU A 235 -81.89 -23.48 -16.84
N CYS A 236 -81.66 -24.35 -15.85
CA CYS A 236 -81.16 -25.72 -16.02
C CYS A 236 -82.00 -26.70 -15.19
N GLN A 237 -83.09 -27.20 -15.77
CA GLN A 237 -84.04 -28.18 -15.21
C GLN A 237 -84.83 -27.75 -13.97
N LYS A 238 -84.68 -26.51 -13.47
CA LYS A 238 -85.39 -26.01 -12.27
C LYS A 238 -86.67 -25.23 -12.56
N ASP A 239 -86.72 -24.52 -13.69
CA ASP A 239 -87.81 -23.61 -14.06
C ASP A 239 -88.47 -24.05 -15.38
N ALA A 240 -89.52 -23.35 -15.82
CA ALA A 240 -90.25 -23.66 -17.05
C ALA A 240 -89.46 -23.42 -18.37
N LEU A 241 -88.21 -22.98 -18.28
CA LEU A 241 -87.26 -22.80 -19.39
C LEU A 241 -85.99 -23.57 -19.05
N ASP A 242 -85.80 -24.74 -19.65
CA ASP A 242 -84.58 -25.53 -19.54
C ASP A 242 -83.73 -25.37 -20.80
N LEU A 243 -82.45 -25.02 -20.61
CA LEU A 243 -81.48 -24.80 -21.69
C LEU A 243 -80.48 -25.97 -21.83
N SER A 244 -80.63 -27.03 -21.06
CA SER A 244 -79.65 -28.11 -20.91
C SER A 244 -79.22 -28.76 -22.24
N ASP A 245 -80.18 -29.15 -23.08
CA ASP A 245 -79.88 -29.78 -24.37
C ASP A 245 -79.44 -28.75 -25.43
N PHE A 246 -80.07 -27.57 -25.48
CA PHE A 246 -79.71 -26.48 -26.38
C PHE A 246 -78.25 -26.04 -26.23
N LEU A 247 -77.81 -25.81 -24.98
CA LEU A 247 -76.42 -25.45 -24.66
C LEU A 247 -75.41 -26.55 -25.04
N LYS A 248 -75.83 -27.82 -24.93
CA LYS A 248 -74.98 -28.99 -25.17
C LYS A 248 -74.86 -29.31 -26.66
N GLU A 249 -75.95 -29.21 -27.42
CA GLU A 249 -76.05 -29.72 -28.79
C GLU A 249 -75.94 -28.61 -29.84
N GLU A 250 -76.60 -27.46 -29.67
CA GLU A 250 -76.61 -26.41 -30.69
C GLU A 250 -75.40 -25.45 -30.58
N ILE A 251 -74.99 -25.06 -29.37
CA ILE A 251 -73.87 -24.12 -29.20
C ILE A 251 -72.53 -24.79 -29.54
N LYS A 252 -71.89 -24.33 -30.62
CA LYS A 252 -70.61 -24.85 -31.13
C LYS A 252 -69.59 -23.75 -31.48
N GLY A 253 -70.04 -22.50 -31.68
CA GLY A 253 -69.20 -21.40 -32.11
C GLY A 253 -69.22 -21.17 -33.64
N PRO A 254 -68.44 -20.20 -34.14
CA PRO A 254 -67.47 -19.39 -33.41
C PRO A 254 -68.14 -18.38 -32.46
N ALA A 255 -67.51 -18.11 -31.32
CA ALA A 255 -67.96 -17.09 -30.38
C ALA A 255 -66.98 -15.92 -30.30
N THR A 256 -67.53 -14.77 -29.92
CA THR A 256 -66.80 -13.52 -29.79
C THR A 256 -67.17 -12.82 -28.50
N PHE A 257 -66.16 -12.26 -27.83
CA PHE A 257 -66.35 -11.37 -26.69
C PHE A 257 -65.65 -10.05 -27.01
N THR A 258 -66.39 -8.95 -27.00
CA THR A 258 -65.85 -7.60 -27.25
C THR A 258 -66.14 -6.69 -26.08
N SER A 259 -65.19 -5.83 -25.73
CA SER A 259 -65.39 -4.74 -24.76
C SER A 259 -64.92 -3.42 -25.37
N THR A 260 -65.76 -2.40 -25.27
CA THR A 260 -65.58 -1.09 -25.91
C THR A 260 -65.68 0.01 -24.86
N SER A 261 -64.79 1.01 -24.93
CA SER A 261 -64.85 2.21 -24.11
C SER A 261 -64.45 3.43 -24.93
N THR A 262 -65.30 4.44 -24.99
CA THR A 262 -65.08 5.68 -25.74
C THR A 262 -64.80 6.88 -24.84
N LEU A 263 -64.08 7.87 -25.39
CA LEU A 263 -63.74 9.11 -24.69
C LEU A 263 -64.94 10.07 -24.65
N GLY A 264 -65.86 9.85 -23.72
CA GLY A 264 -67.01 10.72 -23.47
C GLY A 264 -68.32 10.00 -23.12
N GLY A 265 -68.38 8.67 -23.27
CA GLY A 265 -69.58 7.87 -23.03
C GLY A 265 -70.43 7.72 -24.30
N SER A 266 -70.38 6.54 -24.91
CA SER A 266 -71.18 6.14 -26.07
C SER A 266 -72.24 5.11 -25.69
N SER A 267 -73.32 5.04 -26.45
CA SER A 267 -74.28 3.91 -26.40
C SER A 267 -73.69 2.58 -26.90
N GLU A 268 -72.49 2.60 -27.47
CA GLU A 268 -71.72 1.40 -27.83
C GLU A 268 -70.70 0.97 -26.76
N ASP A 269 -70.58 1.71 -25.64
CA ASP A 269 -69.68 1.37 -24.55
C ASP A 269 -70.21 0.18 -23.72
N GLY A 270 -69.27 -0.56 -23.12
CA GLY A 270 -69.53 -1.80 -22.40
C GLY A 270 -69.05 -3.02 -23.18
N SER A 271 -69.43 -4.19 -22.69
CA SER A 271 -68.99 -5.47 -23.22
C SER A 271 -70.17 -6.28 -23.77
N ARG A 272 -69.89 -7.24 -24.64
CA ARG A 272 -70.89 -8.19 -25.14
C ARG A 272 -70.27 -9.54 -25.47
N PHE A 273 -71.01 -10.59 -25.14
CA PHE A 273 -70.76 -11.95 -25.62
C PHE A 273 -71.72 -12.25 -26.77
N SER A 274 -71.19 -12.80 -27.86
CA SER A 274 -71.91 -13.00 -29.12
C SER A 274 -71.49 -14.32 -29.77
N GLU A 275 -72.45 -15.24 -29.86
CA GLU A 275 -72.38 -16.51 -30.59
C GLU A 275 -73.67 -16.60 -31.43
N PRO A 276 -73.65 -17.03 -32.71
CA PRO A 276 -74.79 -16.84 -33.61
C PRO A 276 -76.11 -17.47 -33.15
N VAL A 277 -76.10 -18.71 -32.66
CA VAL A 277 -77.31 -19.45 -32.30
C VAL A 277 -77.86 -18.95 -30.96
N MET A 278 -76.96 -18.67 -30.01
CA MET A 278 -77.28 -18.01 -28.75
C MET A 278 -77.91 -16.62 -28.99
N ASN A 279 -77.36 -15.83 -29.92
CA ASN A 279 -77.90 -14.51 -30.26
C ASN A 279 -79.32 -14.60 -30.85
N ASP A 280 -79.59 -15.53 -31.77
CA ASP A 280 -80.94 -15.70 -32.31
C ASP A 280 -81.92 -16.25 -31.27
N MET A 281 -81.50 -17.14 -30.37
CA MET A 281 -82.30 -17.53 -29.19
C MET A 281 -82.64 -16.31 -28.32
N ILE A 282 -81.65 -15.50 -27.95
CA ILE A 282 -81.85 -14.31 -27.11
C ILE A 282 -82.75 -13.29 -27.81
N LYS A 283 -82.61 -13.12 -29.13
CA LYS A 283 -83.44 -12.24 -29.95
C LYS A 283 -84.87 -12.75 -30.12
N ASN A 284 -85.11 -14.06 -30.07
CA ASN A 284 -86.46 -14.64 -30.15
C ASN A 284 -87.17 -14.66 -28.79
N ILE A 285 -86.46 -14.89 -27.68
CA ILE A 285 -87.03 -15.00 -26.33
C ILE A 285 -87.05 -13.64 -25.61
N PHE A 286 -85.92 -12.93 -25.62
CA PHE A 286 -85.76 -11.63 -24.97
C PHE A 286 -85.86 -10.47 -25.96
N GLY A 287 -85.59 -10.63 -27.26
CA GLY A 287 -85.68 -9.52 -28.22
C GLY A 287 -84.54 -8.51 -28.12
N ASP A 288 -83.39 -8.94 -27.60
CA ASP A 288 -82.13 -8.19 -27.64
C ASP A 288 -81.15 -8.95 -28.58
N PRO A 289 -80.22 -8.27 -29.29
CA PRO A 289 -79.39 -8.92 -30.32
C PRO A 289 -78.20 -9.76 -29.79
N ALA A 290 -77.84 -9.63 -28.51
CA ALA A 290 -76.72 -10.32 -27.86
C ALA A 290 -76.82 -10.19 -26.32
N ILE A 291 -75.93 -10.87 -25.58
CA ILE A 291 -75.74 -10.59 -24.15
C ILE A 291 -74.87 -9.34 -24.00
N PHE A 292 -75.44 -8.26 -23.47
CA PHE A 292 -74.73 -7.05 -23.07
C PHE A 292 -74.32 -7.12 -21.60
N LEU A 293 -73.11 -6.62 -21.33
CA LEU A 293 -72.37 -6.85 -20.10
C LEU A 293 -71.64 -5.56 -19.67
N ALA A 294 -71.58 -5.31 -18.36
CA ALA A 294 -70.72 -4.29 -17.77
C ALA A 294 -69.58 -4.98 -17.01
N CYS A 295 -68.43 -5.16 -17.68
CA CYS A 295 -67.31 -5.94 -17.19
C CYS A 295 -66.22 -5.09 -16.50
N ARG A 296 -65.57 -5.70 -15.51
CA ARG A 296 -64.32 -5.25 -14.89
C ARG A 296 -63.29 -6.38 -15.03
N SER A 297 -62.10 -6.10 -15.56
CA SER A 297 -61.02 -7.08 -15.67
C SER A 297 -59.92 -6.81 -14.64
N GLY A 298 -59.10 -7.84 -14.38
CA GLY A 298 -57.97 -7.76 -13.48
C GLY A 298 -57.00 -8.91 -13.74
N GLU A 299 -55.76 -8.56 -14.07
CA GLU A 299 -54.64 -9.48 -14.25
C GLU A 299 -53.43 -8.96 -13.45
N CYS A 300 -52.70 -9.84 -12.76
CA CYS A 300 -51.51 -9.46 -12.00
C CYS A 300 -50.23 -9.66 -12.81
N LEU A 301 -49.56 -8.55 -13.15
CA LEU A 301 -48.34 -8.53 -13.96
C LEU A 301 -47.18 -7.87 -13.20
N TYR A 302 -45.94 -8.19 -13.59
CA TYR A 302 -44.80 -7.35 -13.23
C TYR A 302 -44.92 -6.01 -13.96
N LYS A 303 -44.40 -4.94 -13.35
CA LYS A 303 -44.38 -3.59 -13.95
C LYS A 303 -43.64 -3.52 -15.31
N THR A 304 -42.71 -4.43 -15.57
CA THR A 304 -42.00 -4.62 -16.86
C THR A 304 -42.87 -5.21 -17.95
N ASP A 305 -43.84 -6.03 -17.58
CA ASP A 305 -44.65 -6.87 -18.49
C ASP A 305 -45.88 -6.11 -19.00
N LEU A 306 -46.06 -4.85 -18.57
CA LEU A 306 -47.16 -3.99 -19.00
C LEU A 306 -46.97 -3.59 -20.47
N PRO A 307 -47.98 -3.78 -21.34
CA PRO A 307 -47.87 -3.42 -22.75
C PRO A 307 -47.62 -1.91 -22.90
N GLY A 308 -46.50 -1.57 -23.56
CA GLY A 308 -46.05 -0.18 -23.73
C GLY A 308 -45.10 0.33 -22.64
N TYR A 309 -44.68 -0.50 -21.67
CA TYR A 309 -43.59 -0.18 -20.75
C TYR A 309 -42.32 0.20 -21.53
N LYS A 310 -41.58 1.19 -21.02
CA LYS A 310 -40.24 1.56 -21.51
C LYS A 310 -39.33 1.70 -20.30
N PRO A 311 -38.12 1.10 -20.32
CA PRO A 311 -37.19 1.22 -19.20
C PRO A 311 -36.78 2.69 -19.00
N PRO A 312 -36.66 3.16 -17.75
CA PRO A 312 -36.24 4.53 -17.46
C PRO A 312 -34.78 4.73 -17.88
N VAL A 313 -34.55 5.50 -18.94
CA VAL A 313 -33.22 5.87 -19.41
C VAL A 313 -32.45 6.57 -18.27
N LYS A 314 -31.19 6.18 -18.03
CA LYS A 314 -30.31 6.78 -17.03
C LYS A 314 -30.07 8.27 -17.31
N VAL A 315 -30.90 9.13 -16.74
CA VAL A 315 -30.74 10.59 -16.78
C VAL A 315 -29.53 11.00 -15.94
N ILE A 316 -28.41 11.26 -16.61
CA ILE A 316 -27.17 11.73 -15.98
C ILE A 316 -27.43 13.12 -15.36
N ASN A 317 -27.31 13.22 -14.04
CA ASN A 317 -27.43 14.47 -13.30
C ASN A 317 -26.20 15.36 -13.50
N THR A 318 -26.09 15.95 -14.69
CA THR A 318 -25.13 17.00 -15.06
C THR A 318 -24.95 18.12 -14.02
N PRO A 319 -25.98 18.67 -13.33
CA PRO A 319 -25.77 19.66 -12.27
C PRO A 319 -25.09 19.10 -11.01
N LEU A 320 -25.23 17.80 -10.73
CA LEU A 320 -24.53 17.15 -9.62
C LEU A 320 -23.05 16.93 -9.97
N ILE A 321 -22.76 16.55 -11.22
CA ILE A 321 -21.39 16.41 -11.74
C ILE A 321 -20.67 17.77 -11.77
N SER A 322 -21.30 18.84 -12.26
CA SER A 322 -20.70 20.17 -12.24
C SER A 322 -20.53 20.71 -10.81
N GLY A 323 -21.46 20.39 -9.90
CA GLY A 323 -21.33 20.64 -8.46
C GLY A 323 -20.12 19.93 -7.84
N VAL A 324 -19.91 18.64 -8.15
CA VAL A 324 -18.72 17.89 -7.70
C VAL A 324 -17.44 18.53 -8.24
N ILE A 325 -17.35 18.80 -9.55
CA ILE A 325 -16.16 19.42 -10.17
C ILE A 325 -15.87 20.80 -9.58
N ALA A 326 -16.89 21.64 -9.35
CA ALA A 326 -16.74 22.94 -8.71
C ALA A 326 -16.29 22.81 -7.24
N SER A 327 -16.85 21.85 -6.50
CA SER A 327 -16.48 21.59 -5.09
C SER A 327 -15.05 21.05 -4.97
N CYS A 328 -14.61 20.16 -5.87
CA CYS A 328 -13.24 19.67 -5.93
C CYS A 328 -12.26 20.79 -6.33
N SER A 329 -12.65 21.68 -7.26
CA SER A 329 -11.85 22.86 -7.63
C SER A 329 -11.69 23.83 -6.46
N LEU A 330 -12.78 24.11 -5.73
CA LEU A 330 -12.74 24.91 -4.50
C LEU A 330 -11.97 24.21 -3.39
N PHE A 331 -12.03 22.88 -3.27
CA PHE A 331 -11.24 22.11 -2.31
C PHE A 331 -9.75 22.15 -2.63
N ILE A 332 -9.34 22.05 -3.90
CA ILE A 332 -7.94 22.24 -4.33
C ILE A 332 -7.48 23.65 -3.94
N VAL A 333 -8.27 24.69 -4.25
CA VAL A 333 -7.93 26.08 -3.89
C VAL A 333 -7.87 26.25 -2.36
N ALA A 334 -8.79 25.68 -1.60
CA ALA A 334 -8.81 25.72 -0.14
C ALA A 334 -7.66 24.93 0.50
N VAL A 335 -7.21 23.83 -0.11
CA VAL A 335 -6.03 23.07 0.31
C VAL A 335 -4.76 23.83 -0.04
N ILE A 336 -4.65 24.45 -1.22
CA ILE A 336 -3.49 25.28 -1.59
C ILE A 336 -3.40 26.52 -0.68
N MET A 337 -4.52 27.23 -0.48
CA MET A 337 -4.60 28.37 0.45
C MET A 337 -4.38 27.94 1.90
N GLY A 338 -4.88 26.77 2.30
CA GLY A 338 -4.69 26.18 3.63
C GLY A 338 -3.23 25.78 3.87
N VAL A 339 -2.56 25.16 2.89
CA VAL A 339 -1.12 24.84 2.94
C VAL A 339 -0.28 26.12 2.92
N TRP A 340 -0.64 27.13 2.12
CA TRP A 340 0.03 28.44 2.13
C TRP A 340 -0.12 29.16 3.48
N TYR A 341 -1.33 29.16 4.04
CA TYR A 341 -1.63 29.73 5.34
C TYR A 341 -0.94 28.96 6.47
N LEU A 342 -0.97 27.63 6.47
CA LEU A 342 -0.35 26.81 7.51
C LEU A 342 1.18 26.77 7.39
N SER A 343 1.75 26.81 6.19
CA SER A 343 3.18 27.01 5.96
C SER A 343 3.65 28.33 6.56
N ARG A 344 2.92 29.43 6.29
CA ARG A 344 3.19 30.74 6.93
C ARG A 344 2.92 30.74 8.43
N ARG A 345 1.88 30.05 8.91
CA ARG A 345 1.54 29.96 10.35
C ARG A 345 2.50 29.10 11.14
N SER A 346 3.15 28.11 10.51
CA SER A 346 4.24 27.32 11.12
C SER A 346 5.48 28.16 11.41
N ALA A 347 5.67 29.30 10.75
CA ALA A 347 6.70 30.29 11.07
C ALA A 347 6.25 31.31 12.15
N TYR A 348 5.03 31.19 12.67
CA TYR A 348 4.41 32.16 13.59
C TYR A 348 3.85 31.52 14.87
N ARG A 349 4.07 30.22 15.09
CA ARG A 349 3.49 29.50 16.23
C ARG A 349 4.44 28.45 16.81
N ASP A 350 5.41 28.94 17.59
CA ASP A 350 5.79 28.32 18.87
C ASP A 350 6.50 29.36 19.77
N TYR A 351 5.72 30.36 20.22
CA TYR A 351 5.98 31.08 21.46
C TYR A 351 4.95 30.61 22.50
N ILE A 352 5.22 29.44 23.10
CA ILE A 352 4.54 28.97 24.30
C ILE A 352 5.61 28.79 25.37
N SER A 353 5.90 29.88 26.07
CA SER A 353 6.63 29.83 27.34
C SER A 353 5.73 29.14 28.36
N LEU A 354 5.94 27.84 28.57
CA LEU A 354 5.40 27.17 29.75
C LEU A 354 5.98 27.85 30.99
N PRO A 355 5.15 28.24 31.98
CA PRO A 355 5.69 28.58 33.29
C PRO A 355 6.34 27.32 33.86
N LEU A 356 7.56 27.47 34.39
CA LEU A 356 8.12 26.48 35.30
C LEU A 356 7.35 26.62 36.61
N ASP A 357 6.76 25.52 37.07
CA ASP A 357 6.14 25.43 38.38
C ASP A 357 7.24 24.92 39.33
N ASP A 358 7.60 25.69 40.35
CA ASP A 358 8.80 25.47 41.20
C ASP A 358 8.58 24.33 42.23
N SER A 359 8.13 23.17 41.75
CA SER A 359 7.96 21.95 42.54
C SER A 359 8.35 20.69 41.76
N ASP A 360 9.65 20.37 41.79
CA ASP A 360 10.18 18.99 41.85
C ASP A 360 11.73 19.00 41.96
N ASP A 361 12.24 19.26 43.17
CA ASP A 361 13.68 19.36 43.50
C ASP A 361 14.46 18.01 43.33
N GLU A 362 13.76 16.92 42.99
CA GLU A 362 14.38 15.67 42.53
C GLU A 362 14.83 15.73 41.07
N GLY A 363 14.19 16.55 40.22
CA GLY A 363 14.54 16.69 38.81
C GLY A 363 15.94 17.29 38.61
N ALA A 364 16.31 18.24 39.47
CA ALA A 364 17.64 18.86 39.50
C ALA A 364 18.74 17.89 39.96
N LYS A 365 18.43 16.93 40.85
CA LYS A 365 19.37 15.88 41.31
C LYS A 365 19.70 14.80 40.27
N LEU A 366 19.04 14.83 39.11
CA LEU A 366 19.41 14.04 37.93
C LEU A 366 20.27 14.83 36.92
N MET A 367 20.68 16.05 37.27
CA MET A 367 21.59 16.89 36.50
C MET A 367 22.92 17.00 37.24
N VAL A 368 24.05 17.06 36.51
CA VAL A 368 25.43 17.16 37.04
C VAL A 368 25.80 15.94 37.93
N ASP A 369 26.30 14.82 37.40
CA ASP A 369 27.54 14.71 36.62
C ASP A 369 27.61 13.40 35.81
N HIS A 370 28.36 13.41 34.71
CA HIS A 370 28.99 12.19 34.18
C HIS A 370 30.23 11.90 35.03
N LYS A 371 30.38 10.69 35.58
CA LYS A 371 31.59 10.36 36.38
C LYS A 371 32.82 10.43 35.46
N PRO A 372 33.84 11.26 35.74
CA PRO A 372 35.05 11.31 34.94
C PRO A 372 35.67 9.92 34.76
N ALA A 373 36.00 9.57 33.53
CA ALA A 373 36.43 8.22 33.15
C ALA A 373 37.68 8.26 32.27
N SER A 374 38.82 7.86 32.84
CA SER A 374 40.01 7.55 32.06
C SER A 374 39.84 6.23 31.31
N LEU A 375 40.39 6.15 30.10
CA LEU A 375 40.43 4.94 29.28
C LEU A 375 41.88 4.54 29.08
N HIS A 376 42.20 3.29 29.43
CA HIS A 376 43.50 2.68 29.26
C HIS A 376 43.36 1.42 28.43
N PHE A 377 44.29 1.16 27.52
CA PHE A 377 44.26 -0.03 26.69
C PHE A 377 45.66 -0.57 26.41
N GLU A 378 45.75 -1.90 26.35
CA GLU A 378 47.00 -2.64 26.38
C GLU A 378 46.97 -3.77 25.34
N ASN A 379 48.04 -3.86 24.54
CA ASN A 379 48.25 -4.90 23.52
C ASN A 379 47.04 -5.14 22.59
N VAL A 380 46.38 -4.07 22.14
CA VAL A 380 45.18 -4.18 21.28
C VAL A 380 45.57 -4.66 19.89
N ALA A 381 44.98 -5.79 19.47
CA ALA A 381 45.16 -6.40 18.16
C ALA A 381 43.81 -6.80 17.55
N TYR A 382 43.77 -6.95 16.22
CA TYR A 382 42.54 -7.27 15.50
C TYR A 382 42.82 -8.13 14.27
N TYR A 383 42.09 -9.23 14.12
CA TYR A 383 42.26 -10.20 13.04
C TYR A 383 40.96 -10.35 12.24
N LEU A 384 41.02 -10.08 10.93
CA LEU A 384 39.90 -10.22 10.01
C LEU A 384 40.19 -11.36 9.03
N ASN A 385 39.37 -12.41 9.05
CA ASN A 385 39.54 -13.62 8.21
C ASN A 385 40.96 -14.24 8.33
N GLY A 386 41.54 -14.22 9.53
CA GLY A 386 42.91 -14.71 9.79
C GLY A 386 44.04 -13.73 9.43
N ARG A 387 43.77 -12.62 8.72
CA ARG A 387 44.75 -11.55 8.49
C ARG A 387 44.75 -10.58 9.66
N GLN A 388 45.91 -10.34 10.26
CA GLN A 388 46.08 -9.26 11.25
C GLN A 388 45.95 -7.89 10.58
N ILE A 389 45.18 -7.00 11.19
CA ILE A 389 44.86 -5.64 10.72
C ILE A 389 45.34 -4.58 11.71
N LEU A 390 45.40 -4.90 13.01
CA LEU A 390 46.00 -4.07 14.06
C LEU A 390 46.91 -4.93 14.94
N SER A 391 47.99 -4.35 15.46
CA SER A 391 49.00 -5.07 16.26
C SER A 391 49.55 -4.24 17.41
N GLY A 392 49.41 -4.75 18.64
CA GLY A 392 50.14 -4.27 19.81
C GLY A 392 49.87 -2.81 20.20
N ILE A 393 48.67 -2.29 19.97
CA ILE A 393 48.37 -0.88 20.23
C ILE A 393 48.11 -0.66 21.73
N GLN A 394 48.78 0.34 22.31
CA GLN A 394 48.72 0.68 23.74
C GLN A 394 48.60 2.19 23.96
N GLY A 395 47.96 2.61 25.04
CA GLY A 395 47.73 4.03 25.33
C GLY A 395 46.78 4.32 26.49
N SER A 396 46.79 5.58 26.90
CA SER A 396 46.08 6.13 28.05
C SER A 396 45.43 7.48 27.69
N ALA A 397 44.17 7.67 28.08
CA ALA A 397 43.40 8.90 27.82
C ALA A 397 42.66 9.33 29.08
N HIS A 398 42.92 10.55 29.56
CA HIS A 398 42.38 11.03 30.83
C HIS A 398 41.22 12.03 30.65
N PRO A 399 40.36 12.17 31.67
CA PRO A 399 39.37 13.25 31.71
C PRO A 399 40.05 14.61 31.56
N GLY A 400 39.46 15.48 30.74
CA GLY A 400 40.03 16.79 30.43
C GLY A 400 41.07 16.79 29.29
N GLN A 401 41.51 15.63 28.79
CA GLN A 401 42.45 15.53 27.67
C GLN A 401 41.75 15.34 26.33
N LEU A 402 42.31 15.97 25.29
CA LEU A 402 41.99 15.72 23.89
C LEU A 402 43.02 14.75 23.28
N MET A 403 42.59 13.56 22.85
CA MET A 403 43.43 12.57 22.17
C MET A 403 43.12 12.51 20.68
N ALA A 404 44.14 12.79 19.86
CA ALA A 404 44.07 12.64 18.40
C ALA A 404 44.69 11.32 17.94
N ILE A 405 44.04 10.65 16.99
CA ILE A 405 44.55 9.46 16.30
C ILE A 405 44.86 9.85 14.84
N MET A 406 46.14 9.84 14.49
CA MET A 406 46.68 10.25 13.18
C MET A 406 47.43 9.11 12.47
N GLY A 407 47.86 9.38 11.23
CA GLY A 407 48.58 8.44 10.37
C GLY A 407 48.02 8.40 8.94
N ALA A 408 48.71 7.70 8.05
CA ALA A 408 48.36 7.54 6.64
C ALA A 408 46.92 7.06 6.38
N SER A 409 46.44 7.26 5.15
CA SER A 409 45.23 6.57 4.68
C SER A 409 45.47 5.06 4.66
N GLY A 410 44.48 4.27 5.06
CA GLY A 410 44.62 2.81 5.23
C GLY A 410 45.32 2.33 6.51
N ALA A 411 45.97 3.21 7.29
CA ALA A 411 46.77 2.84 8.48
C ALA A 411 45.99 2.27 9.69
N GLY A 412 44.68 2.00 9.55
CA GLY A 412 43.86 1.37 10.60
C GLY A 412 43.09 2.32 11.52
N LYS A 413 43.26 3.65 11.40
CA LYS A 413 42.65 4.69 12.28
C LYS A 413 41.20 4.41 12.70
N THR A 414 40.25 4.42 11.76
CA THR A 414 38.82 4.19 12.03
C THR A 414 38.54 2.77 12.53
N THR A 415 39.28 1.76 12.06
CA THR A 415 39.16 0.38 12.55
C THR A 415 39.51 0.31 14.04
N PHE A 416 40.58 0.99 14.47
CA PHE A 416 41.00 1.08 15.85
C PHE A 416 40.01 1.87 16.71
N LEU A 417 39.53 3.02 16.24
CA LEU A 417 38.49 3.81 16.93
C LEU A 417 37.18 3.02 17.14
N ASP A 418 36.73 2.28 16.12
CA ASP A 418 35.55 1.42 16.23
C ASP A 418 35.74 0.28 17.25
N ILE A 419 36.98 -0.21 17.43
CA ILE A 419 37.33 -1.26 18.40
C ILE A 419 37.44 -0.69 19.82
N LEU A 420 38.05 0.49 20.00
CA LEU A 420 37.99 1.24 21.27
C LEU A 420 36.55 1.48 21.71
N ALA A 421 35.64 1.73 20.76
CA ALA A 421 34.21 1.89 21.02
C ALA A 421 33.43 0.58 21.23
N ARG A 422 34.11 -0.59 21.26
CA ARG A 422 33.52 -1.94 21.29
C ARG A 422 32.34 -2.14 20.31
N LYS A 423 32.43 -1.56 19.10
CA LYS A 423 31.47 -1.84 18.03
C LYS A 423 31.68 -3.27 17.53
N ASN A 424 30.58 -4.02 17.41
CA ASN A 424 30.59 -5.37 16.83
C ASN A 424 31.19 -5.33 15.40
N LYS A 425 32.27 -6.07 15.20
CA LYS A 425 32.95 -6.33 13.92
C LYS A 425 33.06 -7.85 13.74
N ARG A 426 33.32 -8.32 12.52
CA ARG A 426 33.38 -9.76 12.19
C ARG A 426 34.72 -10.45 12.50
N GLY A 427 35.76 -9.68 12.81
CA GLY A 427 37.05 -10.21 13.21
C GLY A 427 37.15 -10.44 14.71
N THR A 428 38.17 -11.17 15.15
CA THR A 428 38.50 -11.30 16.58
C THR A 428 39.30 -10.10 17.05
N VAL A 429 38.96 -9.58 18.24
CA VAL A 429 39.70 -8.53 18.95
C VAL A 429 40.47 -9.19 20.09
N GLU A 430 41.73 -8.80 20.23
CA GLU A 430 42.62 -9.19 21.33
C GLU A 430 43.18 -7.94 22.01
N GLY A 431 43.72 -8.10 23.22
CA GLY A 431 44.14 -7.00 24.10
C GLY A 431 43.17 -6.76 25.26
N VAL A 432 43.46 -5.74 26.07
CA VAL A 432 42.72 -5.44 27.31
C VAL A 432 42.35 -3.97 27.36
N PHE A 433 41.13 -3.69 27.83
CA PHE A 433 40.60 -2.33 28.03
C PHE A 433 40.26 -2.15 29.51
N TYR A 434 40.73 -1.06 30.11
CA TYR A 434 40.42 -0.66 31.48
C TYR A 434 39.77 0.72 31.49
N VAL A 435 38.74 0.91 32.32
CA VAL A 435 38.13 2.23 32.59
C VAL A 435 38.41 2.57 34.04
N ASN A 436 39.08 3.69 34.30
CA ASN A 436 39.57 4.05 35.65
C ASN A 436 40.39 2.94 36.34
N GLY A 437 41.14 2.15 35.56
CA GLY A 437 41.94 1.01 36.05
C GLY A 437 41.18 -0.32 36.17
N GLU A 438 39.86 -0.34 36.05
CA GLU A 438 39.03 -1.54 36.20
C GLU A 438 38.63 -2.16 34.85
N LYS A 439 38.49 -3.49 34.81
CA LYS A 439 37.99 -4.20 33.62
C LYS A 439 36.45 -4.20 33.63
N VAL A 440 35.86 -3.34 32.80
CA VAL A 440 34.41 -3.13 32.74
C VAL A 440 33.75 -4.02 31.66
N ASP A 441 32.58 -4.59 31.99
CA ASP A 441 31.75 -5.42 31.10
C ASP A 441 31.24 -4.63 29.87
N ASP A 442 30.84 -5.34 28.80
CA ASP A 442 30.34 -4.74 27.57
C ASP A 442 29.09 -3.87 27.75
N ASP A 443 28.13 -4.25 28.59
CA ASP A 443 26.89 -3.46 28.76
C ASP A 443 27.12 -2.20 29.62
N GLU A 444 28.00 -2.27 30.63
CA GLU A 444 28.40 -1.10 31.43
C GLU A 444 29.32 -0.17 30.62
N TYR A 445 30.29 -0.70 29.86
CA TYR A 445 31.15 0.07 28.96
C TYR A 445 30.32 0.86 27.93
N ARG A 446 29.31 0.21 27.33
CA ARG A 446 28.34 0.85 26.41
C ARG A 446 27.48 1.93 27.04
N SER A 447 27.40 2.02 28.37
CA SER A 447 26.71 3.10 29.08
C SER A 447 27.58 4.32 29.35
N VAL A 448 28.91 4.15 29.38
CA VAL A 448 29.91 5.20 29.66
C VAL A 448 30.34 5.94 28.38
N ILE A 449 30.27 5.29 27.21
CA ILE A 449 30.78 5.82 25.94
C ILE A 449 29.70 6.50 25.08
N GLY A 450 30.11 7.47 24.26
CA GLY A 450 29.34 8.00 23.13
C GLY A 450 30.15 7.90 21.83
N PHE A 451 29.48 7.73 20.69
CA PHE A 451 30.16 7.58 19.38
C PHE A 451 29.51 8.42 18.28
N VAL A 452 30.32 9.27 17.64
CA VAL A 452 29.93 10.10 16.48
C VAL A 452 30.60 9.54 15.22
N ASP A 453 29.80 8.97 14.31
CA ASP A 453 30.28 8.45 13.01
C ASP A 453 30.71 9.58 12.04
N GLN A 454 31.46 9.21 11.00
CA GLN A 454 31.94 10.14 9.96
C GLN A 454 30.78 10.88 9.24
N GLU A 455 29.66 10.20 8.96
CA GLU A 455 28.55 10.75 8.17
C GLU A 455 27.38 11.30 9.02
N ASP A 456 27.22 12.63 9.04
CA ASP A 456 26.11 13.35 9.69
C ASP A 456 24.77 13.22 8.93
N THR A 457 24.25 12.00 8.82
CA THR A 457 22.89 11.79 8.31
C THR A 457 21.83 12.24 9.32
N MET A 458 20.89 13.07 8.87
CA MET A 458 19.78 13.60 9.68
C MET A 458 18.56 13.83 8.77
N LEU A 459 17.37 14.00 9.35
CA LEU A 459 16.18 14.31 8.56
C LEU A 459 16.18 15.81 8.19
N PRO A 460 16.22 16.17 6.90
CA PRO A 460 16.46 17.56 6.46
C PRO A 460 15.31 18.53 6.76
N THR A 461 14.14 18.02 7.14
CA THR A 461 12.91 18.78 7.47
C THR A 461 12.76 19.15 8.94
N LEU A 462 13.56 18.55 9.82
CA LEU A 462 13.49 18.81 11.25
C LEU A 462 14.35 20.03 11.62
N THR A 463 13.99 20.68 12.73
CA THR A 463 14.89 21.66 13.33
C THR A 463 16.02 20.98 14.10
N VAL A 464 17.05 21.75 14.42
CA VAL A 464 18.12 21.35 15.34
C VAL A 464 17.54 20.82 16.65
N HIS A 465 16.66 21.59 17.29
CA HIS A 465 16.03 21.24 18.57
C HIS A 465 15.22 19.95 18.48
N GLU A 466 14.36 19.80 17.47
CA GLU A 466 13.53 18.59 17.30
C GLU A 466 14.37 17.32 17.11
N THR A 467 15.53 17.44 16.47
CA THR A 467 16.42 16.31 16.19
C THR A 467 17.13 15.86 17.47
N ILE A 468 17.68 16.80 18.24
CA ILE A 468 18.33 16.52 19.53
C ILE A 468 17.27 16.03 20.55
N LEU A 469 16.10 16.66 20.60
CA LEU A 469 14.96 16.25 21.43
C LEU A 469 14.44 14.86 21.05
N THR A 470 14.44 14.49 19.77
CA THR A 470 14.11 13.12 19.33
C THR A 470 15.09 12.11 19.92
N SER A 471 16.41 12.37 19.85
CA SER A 471 17.43 11.51 20.46
C SER A 471 17.22 11.39 21.98
N ALA A 472 17.03 12.52 22.67
CA ALA A 472 16.77 12.58 24.11
C ALA A 472 15.48 11.83 24.52
N LEU A 473 14.39 11.99 23.78
CA LEU A 473 13.12 11.31 24.06
C LEU A 473 13.23 9.78 23.96
N LEU A 474 14.04 9.28 23.01
CA LEU A 474 14.28 7.86 22.77
C LEU A 474 15.29 7.23 23.75
N ARG A 475 16.40 7.93 24.04
CA ARG A 475 17.53 7.38 24.81
C ARG A 475 17.47 7.63 26.32
N LEU A 476 17.00 8.81 26.76
CA LEU A 476 16.94 9.14 28.20
C LEU A 476 15.89 8.27 28.93
N PRO A 477 15.96 8.13 30.26
CA PRO A 477 15.15 7.17 31.02
C PRO A 477 13.64 7.37 30.85
N ARG A 478 12.83 6.31 31.02
CA ARG A 478 11.35 6.44 31.02
C ARG A 478 10.84 7.37 32.12
N ASN A 479 11.47 7.30 33.29
CA ASN A 479 11.06 7.95 34.53
C ASN A 479 11.31 9.47 34.51
N MET A 480 12.25 9.92 33.66
CA MET A 480 12.54 11.35 33.48
C MET A 480 11.34 12.03 32.80
N SER A 481 10.84 13.10 33.41
CA SER A 481 9.70 13.88 32.89
C SER A 481 10.03 14.47 31.51
N ARG A 482 9.01 14.80 30.71
CA ARG A 482 9.25 15.43 29.40
C ARG A 482 9.98 16.76 29.57
N ALA A 483 9.55 17.59 30.52
CA ALA A 483 10.18 18.89 30.78
C ALA A 483 11.67 18.75 31.15
N ALA A 484 12.02 17.79 32.02
CA ALA A 484 13.43 17.54 32.38
C ALA A 484 14.26 17.06 31.17
N LYS A 485 13.69 16.24 30.27
CA LYS A 485 14.35 15.87 29.00
C LYS A 485 14.53 17.07 28.07
N GLU A 486 13.56 17.97 27.99
CA GLU A 486 13.56 19.17 27.13
C GLU A 486 14.57 20.21 27.65
N GLN A 487 14.64 20.41 28.97
CA GLN A 487 15.68 21.20 29.65
C GLN A 487 17.09 20.66 29.39
N LYS A 488 17.28 19.33 29.48
CA LYS A 488 18.57 18.68 29.18
C LYS A 488 19.04 18.89 27.73
N VAL A 489 18.10 19.05 26.79
CA VAL A 489 18.41 19.41 25.40
C VAL A 489 18.88 20.87 25.31
N PHE A 490 18.19 21.82 25.95
CA PHE A 490 18.62 23.22 25.97
C PHE A 490 19.99 23.43 26.65
N GLU A 491 20.37 22.60 27.62
CA GLU A 491 21.72 22.58 28.19
C GLU A 491 22.76 22.15 27.15
N VAL A 492 22.56 21.01 26.49
CA VAL A 492 23.45 20.49 25.43
C VAL A 492 23.60 21.47 24.27
N GLU A 493 22.51 22.12 23.86
CA GLU A 493 22.53 23.17 22.84
C GLU A 493 23.38 24.39 23.24
N LYS A 494 23.39 24.76 24.54
CA LYS A 494 24.23 25.85 25.06
C LYS A 494 25.69 25.42 25.18
N GLN A 495 25.96 24.21 25.68
CA GLN A 495 27.31 23.65 25.80
C GLN A 495 28.05 23.60 24.45
N LEU A 496 27.31 23.34 23.36
CA LEU A 496 27.85 23.24 21.99
C LEU A 496 27.70 24.55 21.18
N GLY A 497 27.24 25.65 21.80
CA GLY A 497 27.06 26.96 21.15
C GLY A 497 25.94 27.03 20.10
N ILE A 498 25.17 25.95 19.89
CA ILE A 498 24.14 25.82 18.85
C ILE A 498 22.74 26.29 19.28
N TYR A 499 22.54 26.71 20.53
CA TYR A 499 21.25 27.23 21.02
C TYR A 499 20.67 28.37 20.15
N HIS A 500 21.52 29.19 19.53
CA HIS A 500 21.11 30.28 18.65
C HIS A 500 20.54 29.81 17.28
N ILE A 501 20.74 28.55 16.90
CA ILE A 501 20.19 27.92 15.70
C ILE A 501 19.12 26.86 16.01
N LYS A 502 18.66 26.73 17.27
CA LYS A 502 17.79 25.63 17.72
C LYS A 502 16.51 25.45 16.88
N ASP A 503 15.92 26.54 16.40
CA ASP A 503 14.69 26.56 15.60
C ASP A 503 14.94 26.53 14.08
N GLN A 504 16.21 26.54 13.64
CA GLN A 504 16.56 26.45 12.22
C GLN A 504 16.44 25.01 11.72
N ILE A 505 15.98 24.88 10.48
CA ILE A 505 15.84 23.59 9.77
C ILE A 505 17.22 23.12 9.32
N ILE A 506 17.54 21.84 9.54
CA ILE A 506 18.85 21.25 9.20
C ILE A 506 19.13 21.39 7.69
N GLY A 507 18.14 21.09 6.85
CA GLY A 507 18.23 21.19 5.39
C GLY A 507 19.01 20.05 4.74
N SER A 508 19.18 20.15 3.42
CA SER A 508 19.82 19.15 2.56
C SER A 508 20.71 19.83 1.54
N GLU A 509 21.92 19.31 1.32
CA GLU A 509 22.92 19.90 0.41
C GLU A 509 22.45 19.99 -1.06
N GLU A 510 21.54 19.10 -1.49
CA GLU A 510 20.93 19.12 -2.83
C GLU A 510 19.72 20.08 -2.96
N GLY A 511 19.28 20.69 -1.86
CA GLY A 511 18.01 21.40 -1.76
C GLY A 511 18.08 22.90 -2.02
N ARG A 512 17.01 23.47 -2.59
CA ARG A 512 16.83 24.95 -2.69
C ARG A 512 16.54 25.65 -1.35
N GLY A 513 16.45 24.90 -0.25
CA GLY A 513 16.28 25.43 1.11
C GLY A 513 17.63 25.67 1.78
N ARG A 514 17.87 26.89 2.25
CA ARG A 514 19.09 27.26 3.00
C ARG A 514 19.04 26.65 4.41
N GLY A 515 19.73 25.54 4.59
CA GLY A 515 19.94 24.88 5.88
C GLY A 515 21.07 25.49 6.72
N ILE A 516 21.44 24.78 7.79
CA ILE A 516 22.59 25.12 8.65
C ILE A 516 23.93 24.79 7.95
N SER A 517 25.03 25.37 8.42
CA SER A 517 26.37 25.08 7.89
C SER A 517 26.86 23.68 8.25
N GLY A 518 27.87 23.17 7.53
CA GLY A 518 28.48 21.87 7.82
C GLY A 518 29.08 21.76 9.23
N GLY A 519 29.74 22.82 9.73
CA GLY A 519 30.29 22.86 11.09
C GLY A 519 29.20 22.85 12.17
N GLU A 520 28.08 23.53 11.93
CA GLU A 520 26.90 23.47 12.81
C GLU A 520 26.26 22.09 12.77
N LYS A 521 26.05 21.51 11.58
CA LYS A 521 25.55 20.15 11.38
C LYS A 521 26.38 19.13 12.15
N ARG A 522 27.72 19.24 12.13
CA ARG A 522 28.62 18.39 12.92
C ARG A 522 28.41 18.54 14.42
N ARG A 523 28.24 19.77 14.93
CA ARG A 523 27.89 20.02 16.35
C ARG A 523 26.51 19.47 16.72
N VAL A 524 25.54 19.45 15.81
CA VAL A 524 24.24 18.77 16.03
C VAL A 524 24.40 17.24 16.10
N GLY A 525 25.32 16.66 15.31
CA GLY A 525 25.68 15.24 15.41
C GLY A 525 26.25 14.90 16.79
N ILE A 526 27.20 15.70 17.27
CA ILE A 526 27.77 15.61 18.62
C ILE A 526 26.67 15.78 19.69
N ALA A 527 25.74 16.73 19.53
CA ALA A 527 24.62 16.97 20.45
C ALA A 527 23.72 15.73 20.60
N CYS A 528 23.44 15.02 19.51
CA CYS A 528 22.58 13.83 19.51
C CYS A 528 23.16 12.65 20.32
N GLU A 529 24.47 12.64 20.58
CA GLU A 529 25.15 11.69 21.47
C GLU A 529 25.38 12.29 22.88
N LEU A 530 25.66 13.59 22.97
CA LEU A 530 25.91 14.30 24.22
C LEU A 530 24.70 14.34 25.17
N VAL A 531 23.46 14.24 24.65
CA VAL A 531 22.24 14.14 25.48
C VAL A 531 22.29 13.02 26.52
N THR A 532 22.89 11.86 26.19
CA THR A 532 23.07 10.76 27.16
C THR A 532 24.16 11.02 28.21
N SER A 533 24.86 12.15 28.13
CA SER A 533 25.96 12.54 29.03
C SER A 533 27.05 11.45 29.19
N PRO A 534 27.57 10.85 28.10
CA PRO A 534 28.65 9.86 28.19
C PRO A 534 29.92 10.49 28.79
N SER A 535 30.76 9.71 29.46
CA SER A 535 32.00 10.20 30.09
C SER A 535 33.19 10.20 29.12
N ILE A 536 33.18 9.26 28.17
CA ILE A 536 34.15 9.13 27.08
C ILE A 536 33.42 9.38 25.75
N LEU A 537 33.96 10.24 24.89
CA LEU A 537 33.38 10.57 23.59
C LEU A 537 34.35 10.21 22.45
N PHE A 538 33.93 9.28 21.60
CA PHE A 538 34.64 8.90 20.37
C PHE A 538 34.05 9.65 19.16
N LEU A 539 34.91 10.19 18.28
CA LEU A 539 34.49 10.81 17.03
C LEU A 539 35.35 10.36 15.85
N ASP A 540 34.72 9.87 14.77
CA ASP A 540 35.44 9.52 13.54
C ASP A 540 35.52 10.73 12.60
N GLU A 541 36.73 11.18 12.30
CA GLU A 541 37.09 12.34 11.47
C GLU A 541 36.18 13.57 11.62
N PRO A 542 36.08 14.22 12.80
CA PRO A 542 35.13 15.30 13.04
C PRO A 542 35.39 16.60 12.26
N THR A 543 36.49 16.68 11.50
CA THR A 543 36.82 17.79 10.59
C THR A 543 36.64 17.43 9.11
N SER A 544 36.22 16.20 8.77
CA SER A 544 36.09 15.75 7.38
C SER A 544 34.98 16.51 6.65
N GLY A 545 35.21 16.88 5.39
CA GLY A 545 34.28 17.66 4.58
C GLY A 545 34.08 19.14 5.00
N LEU A 546 34.76 19.62 6.04
CA LEU A 546 34.68 21.01 6.49
C LEU A 546 35.82 21.88 5.92
N ASP A 547 35.55 23.17 5.75
CA ASP A 547 36.59 24.17 5.54
C ASP A 547 37.43 24.38 6.82
N ALA A 548 38.63 24.93 6.67
CA ALA A 548 39.59 25.07 7.77
C ALA A 548 39.10 25.94 8.95
N PHE A 549 38.16 26.87 8.73
CA PHE A 549 37.61 27.71 9.79
C PHE A 549 36.53 26.96 10.56
N ASN A 550 35.56 26.34 9.87
CA ASN A 550 34.56 25.52 10.54
C ASN A 550 35.15 24.27 11.21
N ALA A 551 36.19 23.65 10.63
CA ALA A 551 36.94 22.57 11.27
C ALA A 551 37.55 23.01 12.62
N PHE A 552 38.18 24.19 12.67
CA PHE A 552 38.70 24.76 13.92
C PHE A 552 37.57 24.98 14.94
N ASN A 553 36.45 25.60 14.52
CA ASN A 553 35.28 25.86 15.38
C ASN A 553 34.58 24.58 15.89
N VAL A 554 34.82 23.41 15.28
CA VAL A 554 34.39 22.10 15.81
C VAL A 554 35.40 21.59 16.83
N VAL A 555 36.72 21.66 16.57
CA VAL A 555 37.74 21.18 17.52
C VAL A 555 37.81 22.06 18.77
N GLU A 556 37.66 23.38 18.67
CA GLU A 556 37.53 24.30 19.80
C GLU A 556 36.33 23.94 20.70
N CYS A 557 35.22 23.51 20.08
CA CYS A 557 34.06 22.98 20.80
C CYS A 557 34.38 21.66 21.53
N LEU A 558 35.17 20.75 20.91
CA LEU A 558 35.64 19.53 21.57
C LEU A 558 36.60 19.82 22.74
N VAL A 559 37.50 20.80 22.60
CA VAL A 559 38.37 21.28 23.70
C VAL A 559 37.53 21.86 24.84
N THR A 560 36.48 22.60 24.51
CA THR A 560 35.52 23.13 25.50
C THR A 560 34.81 22.00 26.24
N LEU A 561 34.36 20.95 25.53
CA LEU A 561 33.78 19.75 26.16
C LEU A 561 34.77 19.02 27.06
N ALA A 562 36.02 18.86 26.62
CA ALA A 562 37.05 18.21 27.42
C ALA A 562 37.35 19.02 28.69
N LYS A 563 37.77 20.28 28.56
CA LYS A 563 38.38 21.03 29.67
C LYS A 563 37.37 21.70 30.60
N ASN A 564 36.25 22.20 30.11
CA ASN A 564 35.23 22.84 30.97
C ASN A 564 34.27 21.85 31.62
N PHE A 565 34.10 20.66 31.03
CA PHE A 565 33.19 19.62 31.53
C PHE A 565 33.92 18.34 31.95
N ASN A 566 35.25 18.33 32.02
CA ASN A 566 36.06 17.18 32.45
C ASN A 566 35.67 15.86 31.74
N ARG A 567 35.70 15.87 30.41
CA ARG A 567 35.34 14.74 29.54
C ARG A 567 36.59 14.18 28.85
N THR A 568 36.60 12.88 28.58
CA THR A 568 37.67 12.22 27.82
C THR A 568 37.26 12.20 26.35
N VAL A 569 38.00 12.87 25.47
CA VAL A 569 37.62 13.00 24.04
C VAL A 569 38.70 12.37 23.16
N ILE A 570 38.31 11.39 22.35
CA ILE A 570 39.19 10.60 21.49
C ILE A 570 38.66 10.68 20.05
N PHE A 571 39.48 11.10 19.09
CA PHE A 571 39.03 11.27 17.71
C PHE A 571 40.10 10.96 16.67
N THR A 572 39.68 10.44 15.52
CA THR A 572 40.56 10.29 14.35
C THR A 572 40.65 11.60 13.58
N ILE A 573 41.79 11.93 12.98
CA ILE A 573 41.93 13.11 12.12
C ILE A 573 42.93 12.88 10.98
N HIS A 574 42.71 13.59 9.87
CA HIS A 574 43.50 13.51 8.64
C HIS A 574 43.96 14.92 8.24
N GLN A 575 45.28 15.11 8.08
CA GLN A 575 45.93 16.38 7.65
C GLN A 575 45.36 17.65 8.34
N PRO A 576 45.39 17.73 9.69
CA PRO A 576 44.94 18.92 10.41
C PRO A 576 45.88 20.12 10.22
N ARG A 577 45.30 21.31 10.12
CA ARG A 577 46.03 22.59 10.17
C ARG A 577 46.79 22.73 11.48
N SER A 578 47.94 23.39 11.45
CA SER A 578 48.81 23.59 12.64
C SER A 578 48.12 24.24 13.85
N ASN A 579 47.13 25.11 13.64
CA ASN A 579 46.32 25.69 14.72
C ASN A 579 45.34 24.70 15.38
N ILE A 580 44.96 23.62 14.68
CA ILE A 580 44.18 22.50 15.23
C ILE A 580 45.12 21.56 15.99
N VAL A 581 46.32 21.30 15.44
CA VAL A 581 47.35 20.44 16.06
C VAL A 581 47.79 20.95 17.42
N ALA A 582 47.92 22.28 17.58
CA ALA A 582 48.25 22.93 18.85
C ALA A 582 47.20 22.74 19.97
N LEU A 583 46.05 22.11 19.69
CA LEU A 583 44.98 21.81 20.66
C LEU A 583 45.01 20.36 21.18
N PHE A 584 45.94 19.52 20.71
CA PHE A 584 46.02 18.11 21.12
C PHE A 584 46.82 17.97 22.42
N ASP A 585 46.26 17.26 23.42
CA ASP A 585 46.98 16.90 24.64
C ASP A 585 47.76 15.58 24.44
N GLN A 586 47.11 14.59 23.81
CA GLN A 586 47.64 13.25 23.53
C GLN A 586 47.62 12.96 22.02
N LEU A 587 48.61 12.22 21.53
CA LEU A 587 48.69 11.79 20.13
C LEU A 587 48.99 10.29 20.03
N ILE A 588 48.23 9.60 19.17
CA ILE A 588 48.55 8.26 18.67
C ILE A 588 48.78 8.34 17.17
N LEU A 589 49.93 7.85 16.71
CA LEU A 589 50.32 7.78 15.31
C LEU A 589 50.40 6.31 14.87
N LEU A 590 49.55 5.95 13.90
CA LEU A 590 49.48 4.58 13.36
C LEU A 590 50.04 4.51 11.93
N ALA A 591 50.72 3.40 11.64
CA ALA A 591 51.14 3.04 10.29
C ALA A 591 50.92 1.54 10.07
N GLU A 592 50.18 1.18 9.01
CA GLU A 592 49.78 -0.20 8.68
C GLU A 592 49.24 -1.03 9.86
N GLY A 593 48.54 -0.38 10.81
CA GLY A 593 47.99 -1.02 12.01
C GLY A 593 48.98 -1.27 13.16
N LYS A 594 50.24 -0.85 13.02
CA LYS A 594 51.25 -0.79 14.11
C LYS A 594 51.29 0.62 14.73
N THR A 595 51.71 0.71 15.99
CA THR A 595 51.94 1.99 16.68
C THR A 595 53.33 2.54 16.38
N VAL A 596 53.40 3.74 15.80
CA VAL A 596 54.65 4.49 15.56
C VAL A 596 54.93 5.49 16.68
N TYR A 597 53.86 6.01 17.30
CA TYR A 597 53.93 6.84 18.50
C TYR A 597 52.61 6.73 19.28
N SER A 598 52.68 6.76 20.60
CA SER A 598 51.53 6.93 21.51
C SER A 598 52.03 7.61 22.78
N GLY A 599 51.52 8.80 23.08
CA GLY A 599 51.93 9.61 24.23
C GLY A 599 51.60 11.13 24.10
N PRO A 600 52.07 11.95 25.06
CA PRO A 600 51.73 13.38 25.11
C PRO A 600 52.27 14.16 23.92
N PHE A 601 51.43 15.00 23.29
CA PHE A 601 51.81 15.66 22.03
C PHE A 601 53.06 16.56 22.17
N ALA A 602 53.25 17.20 23.33
CA ALA A 602 54.45 18.00 23.62
C ALA A 602 55.76 17.19 23.61
N SER A 603 55.70 15.88 23.85
CA SER A 603 56.85 14.96 23.79
C SER A 603 57.05 14.33 22.42
N CYS A 604 56.15 14.58 21.46
CA CYS A 604 56.21 14.00 20.12
C CYS A 604 57.40 14.51 19.32
N GLN A 605 57.57 15.84 19.19
CA GLN A 605 58.69 16.40 18.43
C GLN A 605 60.06 15.99 18.99
N PRO A 606 60.36 16.13 20.30
CA PRO A 606 61.65 15.69 20.85
C PRO A 606 61.95 14.20 20.66
N TYR A 607 60.93 13.34 20.62
CA TYR A 607 61.11 11.92 20.30
C TYR A 607 61.54 11.72 18.85
N PHE A 608 60.83 12.31 17.87
CA PHE A 608 61.19 12.19 16.46
C PHE A 608 62.52 12.85 16.11
N ASP A 609 62.86 13.97 16.75
CA ASP A 609 64.19 14.59 16.66
C ASP A 609 65.29 13.63 17.18
N HIS A 610 65.07 12.92 18.30
CA HIS A 610 66.05 11.99 18.86
C HIS A 610 66.31 10.76 17.98
N ILE A 611 65.29 10.23 17.31
CA ILE A 611 65.42 9.09 16.38
C ILE A 611 65.83 9.49 14.95
N GLY A 612 66.23 10.75 14.72
CA GLY A 612 66.76 11.24 13.44
C GLY A 612 65.72 11.64 12.39
N TYR A 613 64.45 11.78 12.78
CA TYR A 613 63.32 12.17 11.92
C TYR A 613 62.82 13.59 12.29
N SER A 614 63.71 14.57 12.25
CA SER A 614 63.38 15.98 12.54
C SER A 614 62.44 16.60 11.51
N CYS A 615 61.42 17.30 11.99
CA CYS A 615 60.50 18.07 11.16
C CYS A 615 61.20 19.33 10.59
N PRO A 616 61.17 19.58 9.26
CA PRO A 616 61.75 20.78 8.67
C PRO A 616 61.11 22.08 9.19
N SER A 617 61.91 23.14 9.33
CA SER A 617 61.46 24.45 9.79
C SER A 617 60.41 25.06 8.84
N GLY A 618 59.26 25.44 9.39
CA GLY A 618 58.13 25.99 8.63
C GLY A 618 57.18 24.94 8.02
N PHE A 619 57.49 23.64 8.16
CA PHE A 619 56.56 22.57 7.79
C PHE A 619 55.55 22.32 8.93
N ASN A 620 54.36 21.80 8.59
CA ASN A 620 53.36 21.41 9.59
C ASN A 620 53.69 20.02 10.14
N ILE A 621 53.95 19.92 11.45
CA ILE A 621 54.35 18.65 12.09
C ILE A 621 53.34 17.52 11.85
N ALA A 622 52.03 17.79 11.82
CA ALA A 622 51.05 16.74 11.55
C ALA A 622 51.10 16.21 10.12
N ASP A 623 51.38 17.08 9.13
CA ASP A 623 51.57 16.64 7.74
C ASP A 623 52.88 15.85 7.62
N TYR A 624 53.97 16.31 8.27
CA TYR A 624 55.26 15.59 8.30
C TYR A 624 55.12 14.17 8.89
N LEU A 625 54.38 14.03 9.99
CA LEU A 625 54.12 12.73 10.62
C LEU A 625 53.23 11.83 9.74
N VAL A 626 52.28 12.39 9.00
CA VAL A 626 51.48 11.62 8.02
C VAL A 626 52.36 11.15 6.86
N ASP A 627 53.16 12.03 6.26
CA ASP A 627 54.09 11.70 5.17
C ASP A 627 55.13 10.65 5.60
N LEU A 628 55.66 10.75 6.81
CA LEU A 628 56.52 9.73 7.43
C LEU A 628 55.82 8.36 7.48
N THR A 629 54.58 8.30 7.97
CA THR A 629 53.81 7.04 7.99
C THR A 629 53.40 6.53 6.60
N MET A 630 53.37 7.39 5.57
CA MET A 630 53.09 6.99 4.18
C MET A 630 54.30 6.38 3.47
N HIS A 631 55.52 6.75 3.86
CA HIS A 631 56.74 6.23 3.24
C HIS A 631 57.36 5.04 3.98
N ALA A 632 57.08 4.89 5.28
CA ALA A 632 57.70 3.88 6.15
C ALA A 632 57.56 2.41 5.69
N SER A 633 56.50 2.04 4.97
CA SER A 633 56.29 0.66 4.51
C SER A 633 56.93 0.31 3.16
N ASN A 634 57.56 1.25 2.47
CA ASN A 634 58.32 0.95 1.26
C ASN A 634 59.62 0.21 1.59
N THR A 635 59.75 -1.02 1.11
CA THR A 635 60.99 -1.80 1.27
C THR A 635 62.12 -1.17 0.47
N HIS A 636 63.18 -0.68 1.13
CA HIS A 636 64.38 -0.19 0.46
C HIS A 636 65.16 -1.36 -0.19
N SER A 637 64.91 -1.61 -1.47
CA SER A 637 65.76 -2.46 -2.30
C SER A 637 67.13 -1.78 -2.50
N ARG A 638 68.17 -2.32 -1.86
CA ARG A 638 69.54 -1.77 -1.84
C ARG A 638 70.29 -2.00 -3.16
N TYR A 639 69.71 -1.54 -4.27
CA TYR A 639 70.13 -1.91 -5.63
C TYR A 639 69.87 -0.83 -6.70
N GLU A 640 70.16 0.45 -6.39
CA GLU A 640 70.13 1.52 -7.43
C GLU A 640 71.23 2.61 -7.29
N ASP A 641 72.05 2.60 -6.23
CA ASP A 641 73.17 3.55 -6.05
C ASP A 641 74.50 3.14 -6.75
N GLU A 642 74.59 1.92 -7.28
CA GLU A 642 75.72 1.46 -8.11
C GLU A 642 75.27 1.03 -9.51
N ILE A 643 75.14 2.01 -10.41
CA ILE A 643 75.61 2.03 -11.82
C ILE A 643 75.03 3.29 -12.49
N HIS A 644 75.83 4.36 -12.52
CA HIS A 644 76.01 5.23 -13.70
C HIS A 644 77.07 6.31 -13.42
N LEU A 645 78.33 5.91 -13.52
CA LEU A 645 79.41 6.86 -13.78
C LEU A 645 79.30 7.34 -15.22
N ASP A 646 79.00 8.63 -15.43
CA ASP A 646 79.80 9.44 -16.36
C ASP A 646 79.58 10.96 -16.16
N VAL A 647 80.63 11.59 -15.62
CA VAL A 647 81.11 12.97 -15.88
C VAL A 647 80.07 14.09 -16.08
N ASN A 648 79.88 14.90 -15.03
CA ASN A 648 80.59 16.19 -15.01
C ASN A 648 80.79 16.77 -13.59
N HIS A 649 81.86 17.53 -13.40
CA HIS A 649 82.17 18.21 -12.13
C HIS A 649 81.41 19.54 -12.02
N ASP A 650 80.74 19.79 -10.88
CA ASP A 650 81.21 20.83 -9.95
C ASP A 650 80.46 20.81 -8.59
N ALA A 651 80.94 21.61 -7.64
CA ALA A 651 80.30 21.95 -6.34
C ALA A 651 80.06 20.81 -5.32
N ALA A 652 81.10 20.45 -4.55
CA ALA A 652 80.94 19.71 -3.30
C ALA A 652 80.73 20.66 -2.09
N ARG A 653 79.61 20.52 -1.34
CA ARG A 653 79.49 20.67 0.14
C ARG A 653 78.04 20.55 0.64
N THR A 654 77.90 20.05 1.88
CA THR A 654 76.68 20.08 2.74
C THR A 654 75.37 19.57 2.12
N ALA A 655 75.08 18.29 2.35
CA ALA A 655 73.77 17.66 2.11
C ALA A 655 73.20 17.01 3.39
N THR A 656 73.11 17.78 4.48
CA THR A 656 72.44 17.35 5.73
C THR A 656 70.94 17.22 5.54
N SER A 657 70.40 16.01 5.80
CA SER A 657 69.01 15.62 6.16
C SER A 657 67.81 16.11 5.32
N SER A 658 67.97 17.07 4.43
CA SER A 658 66.87 17.88 3.85
C SER A 658 66.09 17.18 2.73
N LEU A 659 66.63 16.10 2.16
CA LEU A 659 66.09 15.49 0.93
C LEU A 659 65.03 14.39 1.18
N ARG A 660 64.85 13.90 2.41
CA ARG A 660 63.86 12.84 2.72
C ARG A 660 62.39 13.27 2.54
N ALA A 661 62.09 14.57 2.49
CA ALA A 661 60.73 15.11 2.42
C ALA A 661 60.38 15.87 1.12
N VAL A 662 61.30 16.02 0.17
CA VAL A 662 61.12 16.92 -1.00
C VAL A 662 61.23 16.16 -2.33
N LYS A 663 60.23 15.33 -2.63
CA LYS A 663 60.05 14.73 -3.97
C LYS A 663 58.57 14.56 -4.39
N SER A 664 57.71 15.48 -3.95
CA SER A 664 56.30 15.51 -4.34
C SER A 664 56.11 16.05 -5.78
N ILE A 665 55.33 15.30 -6.59
CA ILE A 665 54.73 15.59 -7.92
C ILE A 665 55.30 14.74 -9.07
N ALA A 666 54.61 13.63 -9.35
CA ALA A 666 54.25 13.14 -10.71
C ALA A 666 53.32 11.91 -10.57
N SER A 667 52.03 12.06 -10.90
CA SER A 667 51.04 10.98 -10.77
C SER A 667 50.52 10.49 -12.12
N VAL A 668 50.89 9.28 -12.53
CA VAL A 668 50.21 8.48 -13.55
C VAL A 668 50.10 7.04 -13.06
N SER A 669 48.94 6.41 -13.25
CA SER A 669 48.56 5.14 -12.62
C SER A 669 49.26 3.92 -13.22
N ASN A 670 49.51 2.91 -12.37
CA ASN A 670 49.77 1.55 -12.83
C ASN A 670 48.58 1.00 -13.63
N ALA A 671 48.86 0.38 -14.77
CA ALA A 671 48.00 -0.62 -15.39
C ALA A 671 48.74 -1.97 -15.35
N SER A 672 48.03 -3.04 -15.03
CA SER A 672 48.62 -4.36 -14.78
C SER A 672 49.22 -4.99 -16.04
N VAL A 673 50.46 -5.46 -15.94
CA VAL A 673 51.00 -6.50 -16.82
C VAL A 673 50.35 -7.82 -16.45
N ASP A 674 49.95 -8.61 -17.45
CA ASP A 674 49.95 -10.07 -17.33
C ASP A 674 50.36 -10.70 -18.67
N ASN A 675 50.82 -11.96 -18.62
CA ASN A 675 51.78 -12.48 -19.59
C ASN A 675 51.20 -12.95 -20.94
N SER A 676 52.09 -13.00 -21.92
CA SER A 676 51.85 -13.59 -23.24
C SER A 676 52.67 -14.87 -23.44
N SER A 677 52.16 -15.82 -24.22
CA SER A 677 52.95 -16.93 -24.75
C SER A 677 52.35 -17.50 -26.04
N SER A 678 53.07 -17.34 -27.16
CA SER A 678 53.26 -18.29 -28.28
C SER A 678 52.03 -18.96 -28.98
N ASP A 679 51.96 -19.10 -30.31
CA ASP A 679 52.97 -18.87 -31.35
C ASP A 679 52.37 -18.74 -32.78
N ARG A 680 53.22 -18.29 -33.73
CA ARG A 680 53.18 -18.51 -35.20
C ARG A 680 52.18 -17.75 -36.11
N PRO A 681 52.49 -17.58 -37.42
CA PRO A 681 52.16 -16.34 -38.15
C PRO A 681 51.47 -16.51 -39.53
N ASN A 682 50.98 -15.39 -40.11
CA ASN A 682 51.51 -14.88 -41.39
C ASN A 682 51.03 -13.46 -41.79
N GLU A 683 51.93 -12.75 -42.46
CA GLU A 683 51.76 -11.76 -43.55
C GLU A 683 50.65 -10.67 -43.56
N SER A 684 51.13 -9.42 -43.42
CA SER A 684 50.89 -8.29 -44.35
C SER A 684 49.60 -7.44 -44.29
N GLY A 685 49.80 -6.12 -44.43
CA GLY A 685 49.09 -5.36 -45.48
C GLY A 685 47.91 -4.43 -45.12
N PHE A 686 48.20 -3.13 -45.00
CA PHE A 686 47.33 -1.99 -45.38
C PHE A 686 45.95 -1.75 -44.72
N ARG A 687 45.98 -0.76 -43.80
CA ARG A 687 45.07 0.40 -43.62
C ARG A 687 43.56 0.21 -43.25
N PRO A 688 42.99 1.12 -42.43
CA PRO A 688 41.60 1.05 -41.96
C PRO A 688 40.64 1.96 -42.76
N ILE A 689 39.33 1.80 -42.54
CA ILE A 689 38.29 2.85 -42.27
C ILE A 689 36.89 2.25 -42.46
N SER A 690 36.03 2.25 -41.43
CA SER A 690 34.91 3.23 -41.29
C SER A 690 33.81 2.81 -40.29
N LYS A 691 33.30 3.80 -39.53
CA LYS A 691 31.89 3.98 -39.09
C LYS A 691 31.35 2.95 -38.05
N ARG A 692 30.37 3.29 -37.19
CA ARG A 692 29.53 4.51 -37.05
C ARG A 692 29.02 4.68 -35.60
N LYS A 693 28.84 5.95 -35.16
CA LYS A 693 27.64 6.58 -34.49
C LYS A 693 26.78 5.77 -33.48
N GLU A 694 26.15 6.35 -32.44
CA GLU A 694 26.21 7.70 -31.79
C GLU A 694 25.31 7.77 -30.53
N SER A 695 25.57 8.71 -29.61
CA SER A 695 24.54 9.63 -29.04
C SER A 695 25.16 10.63 -28.04
N LEU A 696 25.57 11.82 -28.46
CA LEU A 696 24.71 13.01 -28.65
C LEU A 696 23.92 13.54 -27.42
N LYS A 697 24.13 13.01 -26.20
CA LYS A 697 23.73 13.74 -24.97
C LYS A 697 24.88 14.05 -24.02
N GLN A 698 25.86 13.14 -23.89
CA GLN A 698 26.97 13.27 -22.93
C GLN A 698 28.08 14.28 -23.35
N ARG A 699 27.80 15.19 -24.29
CA ARG A 699 28.79 16.10 -24.91
C ARG A 699 28.56 17.59 -24.68
N GLN A 700 27.44 18.00 -24.07
CA GLN A 700 27.13 19.43 -23.87
C GLN A 700 27.68 19.98 -22.54
N ASP A 701 27.70 19.20 -21.47
CA ASP A 701 27.87 19.72 -20.10
C ASP A 701 29.33 19.81 -19.60
N LYS A 702 30.34 19.66 -20.48
CA LYS A 702 31.76 19.57 -20.05
C LYS A 702 32.78 20.36 -20.89
N GLN A 703 32.35 21.42 -21.59
CA GLN A 703 33.25 22.35 -22.30
C GLN A 703 32.86 23.83 -22.14
N LEU A 704 32.97 24.35 -20.91
CA LEU A 704 33.21 25.77 -20.65
C LEU A 704 34.45 25.89 -19.74
N TYR A 705 35.26 26.93 -19.98
CA TYR A 705 36.61 27.17 -19.43
C TYR A 705 37.79 26.34 -19.99
N THR A 706 38.20 26.66 -21.21
CA THR A 706 39.58 27.15 -21.50
C THR A 706 39.60 27.85 -22.87
N ARG A 707 40.58 28.73 -23.13
CA ARG A 707 40.46 29.83 -24.11
C ARG A 707 41.29 29.61 -25.37
N ARG A 708 40.82 30.11 -26.53
CA ARG A 708 41.49 30.03 -27.84
C ARG A 708 41.87 31.43 -28.37
N ARG A 709 42.98 31.50 -29.11
CA ARG A 709 43.45 32.60 -29.99
C ARG A 709 43.98 31.93 -31.27
N ALA A 710 43.96 32.51 -32.47
CA ALA A 710 43.24 33.70 -33.00
C ALA A 710 42.77 33.29 -34.44
N ALA A 711 42.43 34.11 -35.44
CA ALA A 711 42.34 35.56 -35.69
C ALA A 711 41.29 35.78 -36.83
N GLU A 712 41.11 36.88 -37.59
CA GLU A 712 41.69 38.24 -37.69
C GLU A 712 40.68 39.17 -38.43
N VAL A 713 41.11 40.38 -38.86
CA VAL A 713 40.42 41.34 -39.77
C VAL A 713 39.14 42.01 -39.22
N GLY A 714 39.15 43.35 -39.12
CA GLY A 714 37.94 44.18 -38.92
C GLY A 714 38.12 45.41 -38.02
N THR A 715 38.32 46.58 -38.61
CA THR A 715 38.45 47.92 -37.98
C THR A 715 37.10 48.69 -37.96
N PRO A 716 36.95 49.87 -37.29
CA PRO A 716 37.83 50.55 -36.32
C PRO A 716 37.14 51.18 -35.07
N SER A 717 37.99 51.80 -34.22
CA SER A 717 37.84 53.10 -33.52
C SER A 717 37.14 53.27 -32.15
N THR A 718 37.72 54.24 -31.41
CA THR A 718 37.30 54.94 -30.18
C THR A 718 37.57 54.28 -28.82
N LEU A 719 37.91 55.02 -27.74
CA LEU A 719 38.83 56.17 -27.57
C LEU A 719 38.99 56.48 -26.05
N ARG A 720 40.17 56.95 -25.62
CA ARG A 720 40.47 57.61 -24.31
C ARG A 720 40.48 56.75 -23.02
N THR A 721 41.26 57.05 -21.97
CA THR A 721 42.49 57.88 -21.78
C THR A 721 43.18 57.55 -20.43
N GLU A 722 44.52 57.71 -20.37
CA GLU A 722 45.33 58.36 -19.28
C GLU A 722 45.34 57.76 -17.83
N ASP A 723 46.44 57.75 -17.05
CA ASP A 723 47.85 58.16 -17.30
C ASP A 723 48.88 57.63 -16.26
N GLU A 724 50.16 57.99 -16.47
CA GLU A 724 51.40 57.84 -15.65
C GLU A 724 51.96 56.40 -15.46
N GLU A 725 53.21 56.01 -15.80
CA GLU A 725 54.58 56.56 -15.59
C GLU A 725 55.16 56.22 -14.18
N HIS A 726 56.45 55.88 -13.96
CA HIS A 726 57.67 56.13 -14.76
C HIS A 726 58.85 55.16 -14.42
N ILE A 727 59.75 54.91 -15.40
CA ILE A 727 61.22 54.63 -15.28
C ILE A 727 61.77 53.25 -14.79
N VAL A 728 62.97 52.91 -15.29
CA VAL A 728 63.73 51.63 -15.19
C VAL A 728 65.24 51.89 -15.02
N GLY A 729 65.98 51.04 -14.29
CA GLY A 729 67.46 50.92 -14.36
C GLY A 729 68.16 50.75 -12.98
N SER A 730 69.34 50.12 -12.87
CA SER A 730 70.19 49.45 -13.88
C SER A 730 71.07 48.34 -13.24
N LEU A 731 72.00 47.74 -14.02
CA LEU A 731 72.67 46.46 -13.73
C LEU A 731 74.04 46.56 -13.01
N SER A 732 74.43 45.43 -12.37
CA SER A 732 75.80 44.85 -12.29
C SER A 732 76.94 45.55 -11.52
N GLY A 733 77.75 44.73 -10.82
CA GLY A 733 79.19 45.04 -10.64
C GLY A 733 79.92 44.46 -9.42
N ASN A 734 80.64 43.34 -9.60
CA ASN A 734 81.84 42.85 -8.88
C ASN A 734 82.37 43.58 -7.61
N GLY A 735 82.69 42.78 -6.57
CA GLY A 735 84.11 42.47 -6.32
C GLY A 735 84.73 42.59 -4.90
N GLN A 736 85.48 41.53 -4.54
CA GLN A 736 86.73 41.49 -3.74
C GLN A 736 86.74 41.68 -2.20
N HIS A 737 87.28 40.65 -1.52
CA HIS A 737 88.43 40.61 -0.57
C HIS A 737 88.58 41.67 0.58
N ARG A 738 89.20 41.42 1.74
CA ARG A 738 90.25 40.46 2.23
C ARG A 738 90.22 40.45 3.80
N SER A 739 91.05 39.84 4.66
CA SER A 739 92.34 39.10 4.63
C SER A 739 92.58 38.37 6.00
N ARG A 740 93.82 37.85 6.21
CA ARG A 740 94.53 37.55 7.50
C ARG A 740 94.40 36.20 8.21
N GLN A 741 95.40 35.36 7.89
CA GLN A 741 96.19 34.46 8.77
C GLN A 741 96.92 35.26 9.91
N PRO A 742 97.74 34.65 10.83
CA PRO A 742 98.21 33.25 10.92
C PRO A 742 98.16 32.56 12.32
N ASN A 743 98.47 31.24 12.31
CA ASN A 743 99.21 30.37 13.24
C ASN A 743 99.39 30.81 14.72
N ASN A 744 99.41 29.90 15.73
CA ASN A 744 100.39 28.80 15.82
C ASN A 744 100.14 27.77 16.97
N VAL A 745 100.83 26.61 16.92
CA VAL A 745 101.13 25.63 18.00
C VAL A 745 100.02 24.68 18.53
N THR A 746 100.02 23.46 17.96
CA THR A 746 99.76 22.10 18.52
C THR A 746 99.17 21.88 19.92
N LEU A 747 98.17 20.98 20.01
CA LEU A 747 98.14 19.93 21.06
C LEU A 747 97.47 18.62 20.58
N ARG A 748 97.63 17.57 21.39
CA ARG A 748 97.47 16.12 21.15
C ARG A 748 96.16 15.62 20.52
N VAL A 749 96.28 14.44 19.90
CA VAL A 749 95.18 13.49 19.61
C VAL A 749 94.36 13.19 20.87
N LEU A 750 93.04 13.19 20.72
CA LEU A 750 92.04 12.49 21.53
C LEU A 750 90.93 12.06 20.56
N ASP A 751 90.27 10.93 20.83
CA ASP A 751 89.47 10.22 19.83
C ASP A 751 88.16 10.92 19.43
N ASP A 752 87.76 10.68 18.19
CA ASP A 752 86.62 11.29 17.49
C ASP A 752 85.33 10.50 17.75
N PRO A 753 84.27 11.09 18.33
CA PRO A 753 83.09 10.34 18.79
C PRO A 753 81.99 10.12 17.73
N ASP A 754 82.25 10.42 16.45
CA ASP A 754 81.29 10.23 15.36
C ASP A 754 81.34 8.81 14.75
N GLN A 755 80.79 7.82 15.48
CA GLN A 755 80.34 6.56 14.90
C GLN A 755 78.81 6.44 14.98
N PRO A 756 78.10 6.16 13.87
CA PRO A 756 76.71 5.71 13.97
C PRO A 756 76.65 4.33 14.66
N PRO A 757 75.55 3.98 15.34
CA PRO A 757 75.42 2.69 16.01
C PRO A 757 75.58 1.52 15.03
N PRO A 758 76.15 0.38 15.46
CA PRO A 758 76.40 -0.76 14.59
C PRO A 758 75.09 -1.35 14.08
N SER A 759 75.02 -1.60 12.77
CA SER A 759 73.83 -2.16 12.14
C SER A 759 73.59 -3.62 12.55
N SER A 760 72.52 -3.85 13.31
CA SER A 760 71.98 -5.19 13.54
C SER A 760 71.55 -5.82 12.21
N ALA A 761 72.00 -7.05 11.94
CA ALA A 761 71.72 -7.73 10.68
C ALA A 761 70.23 -8.16 10.59
N GLY A 762 69.43 -7.42 9.80
CA GLY A 762 68.04 -7.76 9.53
C GLY A 762 67.48 -7.05 8.30
N PHE A 763 66.64 -7.74 7.53
CA PHE A 763 65.84 -7.16 6.44
C PHE A 763 64.57 -6.53 7.02
N GLY A 764 64.69 -5.38 7.68
CA GLY A 764 63.55 -4.60 8.20
C GLY A 764 63.11 -3.50 7.24
N THR A 765 61.85 -3.06 7.37
CA THR A 765 61.37 -1.81 6.74
C THR A 765 61.61 -0.60 7.65
N ASP A 766 61.57 0.64 7.12
CA ASP A 766 61.63 1.85 7.95
C ASP A 766 60.50 1.86 9.01
N LEU A 767 59.34 1.27 8.69
CA LEU A 767 58.25 1.02 9.64
C LEU A 767 58.65 0.11 10.80
N ASP A 768 59.38 -0.98 10.55
CA ASP A 768 59.83 -1.87 11.62
C ASP A 768 60.83 -1.17 12.55
N HIS A 769 61.73 -0.36 11.99
CA HIS A 769 62.65 0.49 12.77
C HIS A 769 61.89 1.53 13.61
N LEU A 770 60.90 2.21 13.04
CA LEU A 770 60.07 3.20 13.76
C LEU A 770 59.28 2.56 14.92
N VAL A 771 58.77 1.34 14.71
CA VAL A 771 57.98 0.60 15.71
C VAL A 771 58.88 0.04 16.82
N SER A 772 60.06 -0.52 16.51
CA SER A 772 61.01 -0.96 17.55
C SER A 772 61.54 0.22 18.36
N SER A 773 61.89 1.33 17.69
CA SER A 773 62.31 2.58 18.34
C SER A 773 61.25 3.11 19.32
N TYR A 774 59.97 2.99 18.98
CA TYR A 774 58.89 3.36 19.90
C TYR A 774 58.83 2.43 21.10
N ILE A 775 58.84 1.10 20.90
CA ILE A 775 58.73 0.09 21.98
C ILE A 775 59.87 0.23 23.00
N GLU A 776 61.09 0.52 22.54
CA GLU A 776 62.28 0.73 23.38
C GLU A 776 62.33 2.13 24.01
N SER A 777 61.48 3.07 23.59
CA SER A 777 61.51 4.46 24.07
C SER A 777 61.01 4.64 25.51
N ASN A 778 61.56 5.66 26.18
CA ASN A 778 61.06 6.18 27.45
C ASN A 778 59.57 6.60 27.39
N VAL A 779 59.05 6.98 26.22
CA VAL A 779 57.63 7.34 26.04
C VAL A 779 56.74 6.09 26.16
N ALA A 780 57.09 5.01 25.46
CA ALA A 780 56.37 3.74 25.58
C ALA A 780 56.52 3.11 26.96
N ALA A 781 57.65 3.32 27.66
CA ALA A 781 57.81 2.92 29.05
C ALA A 781 56.84 3.71 29.96
N SER A 782 56.86 5.04 29.90
CA SER A 782 55.99 5.90 30.71
C SER A 782 54.50 5.60 30.52
N VAL A 783 54.04 5.26 29.31
CA VAL A 783 52.64 4.85 29.07
C VAL A 783 52.32 3.51 29.73
N ARG A 784 53.24 2.53 29.70
CA ARG A 784 53.05 1.24 30.41
C ARG A 784 53.03 1.42 31.92
N ASP A 785 53.92 2.27 32.46
CA ASP A 785 53.97 2.57 33.89
C ASP A 785 52.70 3.30 34.36
N GLU A 786 52.15 4.21 33.55
CA GLU A 786 50.88 4.89 33.82
C GLU A 786 49.67 3.94 33.83
N ILE A 787 49.59 3.02 32.86
CA ILE A 787 48.56 1.97 32.82
C ILE A 787 48.67 1.06 34.06
N ASN A 788 49.88 0.59 34.39
CA ASN A 788 50.13 -0.23 35.57
C ASN A 788 49.77 0.50 36.88
N ALA A 789 50.12 1.78 37.00
CA ALA A 789 49.77 2.61 38.16
C ALA A 789 48.25 2.77 38.31
N ALA A 790 47.52 3.00 37.22
CA ALA A 790 46.06 3.11 37.22
C ALA A 790 45.38 1.80 37.65
N VAL A 791 45.84 0.65 37.13
CA VAL A 791 45.34 -0.68 37.51
C VAL A 791 45.64 -1.01 38.98
N ASN A 792 46.84 -0.68 39.47
CA ASN A 792 47.21 -0.90 40.87
C ASN A 792 46.38 -0.03 41.83
N MET A 793 46.19 1.26 41.53
CA MET A 793 45.33 2.14 42.34
C MET A 793 43.88 1.66 42.39
N ALA A 794 43.34 1.12 41.30
CA ALA A 794 42.02 0.50 41.29
C ALA A 794 41.96 -0.80 42.13
N ALA A 795 43.00 -1.63 42.07
CA ALA A 795 43.11 -2.83 42.89
C ALA A 795 43.19 -2.52 44.39
N GLU A 796 43.96 -1.50 44.79
CA GLU A 796 44.08 -1.04 46.17
C GLU A 796 42.76 -0.47 46.71
N ALA A 797 42.06 0.35 45.90
CA ALA A 797 40.76 0.93 46.26
C ALA A 797 39.70 -0.14 46.55
N ASN A 798 39.67 -1.23 45.76
CA ASN A 798 38.76 -2.34 45.97
C ASN A 798 39.21 -3.28 47.12
N GLY A 799 40.53 -3.51 47.27
CA GLY A 799 41.10 -4.44 48.24
C GLY A 799 40.90 -4.09 49.71
N CYS A 800 40.61 -2.82 50.02
CA CYS A 800 40.42 -2.33 51.40
C CYS A 800 39.13 -2.82 52.11
N THR A 801 38.29 -3.62 51.44
CA THR A 801 36.99 -4.10 51.94
C THR A 801 37.05 -5.43 52.71
N SER A 802 38.24 -5.85 53.16
CA SER A 802 38.49 -7.15 53.80
C SER A 802 38.73 -7.12 55.32
N SER A 803 38.60 -5.95 55.96
CA SER A 803 38.65 -5.83 57.44
C SER A 803 37.32 -5.28 57.98
N GLY A 804 36.74 -5.98 58.96
CA GLY A 804 35.34 -5.77 59.36
C GLY A 804 35.13 -4.59 60.31
N LEU A 805 34.62 -3.47 59.78
CA LEU A 805 33.96 -2.40 60.54
C LEU A 805 32.95 -1.67 59.63
N GLU A 806 31.81 -1.27 60.18
CA GLU A 806 30.68 -0.74 59.39
C GLU A 806 30.95 0.68 58.87
N ALA A 807 31.44 0.79 57.64
CA ALA A 807 31.49 2.05 56.91
C ALA A 807 30.13 2.36 56.26
N ASN A 808 29.31 3.19 56.92
CA ASN A 808 28.08 3.75 56.35
C ASN A 808 28.40 4.77 55.24
N GLY A 809 28.83 4.28 54.08
CA GLY A 809 29.18 5.07 52.89
C GLY A 809 28.85 4.32 51.61
N SER A 810 27.96 4.87 50.78
CA SER A 810 27.41 4.21 49.58
C SER A 810 28.42 4.12 48.42
N LEU A 811 29.42 3.24 48.55
CA LEU A 811 30.47 2.99 47.56
C LEU A 811 30.29 1.65 46.84
N ASN A 812 29.05 1.28 46.47
CA ASN A 812 28.79 0.17 45.55
C ASN A 812 27.44 0.27 44.81
N LYS A 813 27.13 1.47 44.28
CA LYS A 813 26.03 1.64 43.33
C LYS A 813 26.56 1.43 41.91
N SER A 814 26.63 0.15 41.50
CA SER A 814 26.82 -0.29 40.10
C SER A 814 25.99 0.60 39.15
N MET A 815 26.48 0.88 37.93
CA MET A 815 25.79 1.77 37.00
C MET A 815 24.48 1.13 36.50
N THR A 816 23.40 1.31 37.26
CA THR A 816 22.10 0.70 37.00
C THR A 816 21.55 1.18 35.65
N GLY A 817 21.74 0.36 34.62
CA GLY A 817 21.36 0.67 33.24
C GLY A 817 19.92 1.16 33.13
N TYR A 818 19.75 2.41 32.69
CA TYR A 818 18.46 3.09 32.72
C TYR A 818 17.38 2.32 31.94
N ALA A 819 16.16 2.27 32.49
CA ALA A 819 15.03 1.59 31.89
C ALA A 819 14.67 2.15 30.49
N LYS A 820 15.16 1.46 29.44
CA LYS A 820 15.01 1.80 28.01
C LYS A 820 13.54 2.03 27.64
N VAL A 821 13.26 3.04 26.81
CA VAL A 821 11.91 3.46 26.43
C VAL A 821 11.09 2.31 25.80
N GLY A 822 9.82 2.17 26.17
CA GLY A 822 8.98 1.03 25.74
C GLY A 822 8.48 1.16 24.31
N LEU A 823 8.21 0.02 23.65
CA LEU A 823 7.90 -0.07 22.22
C LEU A 823 6.75 0.86 21.78
N TYR A 824 5.67 0.96 22.55
CA TYR A 824 4.57 1.91 22.26
C TYR A 824 5.05 3.37 22.28
N ARG A 825 5.85 3.77 23.29
CA ARG A 825 6.38 5.14 23.40
C ARG A 825 7.42 5.42 22.29
N GLN A 826 8.28 4.46 21.94
CA GLN A 826 9.16 4.52 20.76
C GLN A 826 8.34 4.75 19.48
N PHE A 827 7.31 3.93 19.23
CA PHE A 827 6.40 4.09 18.09
C PHE A 827 5.74 5.48 18.08
N THR A 828 5.21 5.98 19.19
CA THR A 828 4.59 7.33 19.21
C THR A 828 5.58 8.46 18.88
N ILE A 829 6.84 8.37 19.34
CA ILE A 829 7.89 9.36 19.02
C ILE A 829 8.25 9.28 17.54
N LEU A 830 8.47 8.07 17.01
CA LEU A 830 8.82 7.85 15.61
C LEU A 830 7.68 8.23 14.66
N SER A 831 6.43 7.94 15.01
CA SER A 831 5.25 8.36 14.24
C SER A 831 5.05 9.87 14.23
N GLN A 832 5.32 10.57 15.35
CA GLN A 832 5.34 12.04 15.35
C GLN A 832 6.46 12.59 14.47
N ARG A 833 7.62 11.93 14.44
CA ARG A 833 8.76 12.29 13.58
C ARG A 833 8.46 12.10 12.09
N THR A 834 7.94 10.93 11.70
CA THR A 834 7.58 10.64 10.30
C THR A 834 6.44 11.54 9.82
N TRP A 835 5.43 11.79 10.65
CA TRP A 835 4.35 12.73 10.33
C TRP A 835 4.85 14.17 10.15
N ARG A 836 5.75 14.68 11.02
CA ARG A 836 6.38 15.99 10.84
C ARG A 836 7.21 16.06 9.56
N ASN A 837 7.98 15.01 9.25
CA ASN A 837 8.77 14.91 8.01
C ASN A 837 7.88 14.96 6.76
N LEU A 838 6.82 14.14 6.71
CA LEU A 838 5.86 14.12 5.60
C LEU A 838 5.15 15.47 5.43
N TYR A 839 4.62 16.03 6.53
CA TYR A 839 3.89 17.30 6.51
C TYR A 839 4.75 18.49 6.07
N ARG A 840 6.04 18.52 6.46
CA ARG A 840 7.00 19.54 6.03
C ARG A 840 7.66 19.28 4.67
N ASN A 841 7.36 18.14 4.04
CA ASN A 841 7.65 17.86 2.63
C ASN A 841 6.38 17.95 1.75
N PRO A 842 5.63 19.09 1.76
CA PRO A 842 4.34 19.17 1.09
C PRO A 842 4.44 18.97 -0.43
N MET A 843 5.60 19.18 -1.04
CA MET A 843 5.79 19.02 -2.49
C MET A 843 5.45 17.60 -2.96
N LEU A 844 6.00 16.56 -2.33
CA LEU A 844 5.78 15.17 -2.76
C LEU A 844 4.31 14.77 -2.61
N MET A 845 3.70 15.11 -1.47
CA MET A 845 2.29 14.86 -1.17
C MET A 845 1.35 15.62 -2.11
N LEU A 846 1.59 16.92 -2.33
CA LEU A 846 0.81 17.77 -3.22
C LEU A 846 0.91 17.32 -4.67
N THR A 847 2.09 16.91 -5.15
CA THR A 847 2.27 16.37 -6.50
C THR A 847 1.46 15.09 -6.69
N HIS A 848 1.46 14.16 -5.72
CA HIS A 848 0.65 12.94 -5.81
C HIS A 848 -0.87 13.24 -5.81
N TYR A 849 -1.35 14.17 -4.98
CA TYR A 849 -2.78 14.53 -4.94
C TYR A 849 -3.22 15.32 -6.18
N ALA A 850 -2.41 16.27 -6.65
CA ALA A 850 -2.72 17.06 -7.84
C ALA A 850 -2.75 16.19 -9.11
N ILE A 851 -1.77 15.28 -9.28
CA ILE A 851 -1.77 14.33 -10.40
C ILE A 851 -3.00 13.42 -10.34
N ALA A 852 -3.37 12.90 -9.17
CA ALA A 852 -4.55 12.06 -9.03
C ALA A 852 -5.84 12.79 -9.42
N ILE A 853 -6.04 14.05 -9.00
CA ILE A 853 -7.26 14.80 -9.36
C ILE A 853 -7.27 15.18 -10.86
N VAL A 854 -6.14 15.59 -11.44
CA VAL A 854 -6.05 15.88 -12.88
C VAL A 854 -6.34 14.64 -13.72
N LEU A 855 -5.78 13.48 -13.35
CA LEU A 855 -6.06 12.20 -14.02
C LEU A 855 -7.50 11.73 -13.78
N ALA A 856 -8.09 12.00 -12.61
CA ALA A 856 -9.48 11.68 -12.32
C ALA A 856 -10.45 12.46 -13.23
N VAL A 857 -10.28 13.78 -13.34
CA VAL A 857 -11.10 14.63 -14.22
C VAL A 857 -10.88 14.27 -15.69
N LEU A 858 -9.65 13.99 -16.11
CA LEU A 858 -9.35 13.53 -17.47
C LEU A 858 -10.02 12.17 -17.77
N SER A 859 -9.94 11.21 -16.86
CA SER A 859 -10.57 9.89 -17.03
C SER A 859 -12.09 9.99 -17.03
N GLY A 860 -12.67 10.76 -16.11
CA GLY A 860 -14.12 11.01 -16.05
C GLY A 860 -14.65 11.78 -17.25
N PHE A 861 -13.82 12.57 -17.94
CA PHE A 861 -14.17 13.23 -19.20
C PHE A 861 -14.08 12.27 -20.40
N LEU A 862 -13.01 11.45 -20.49
CA LEU A 862 -12.82 10.51 -21.60
C LEU A 862 -13.82 9.35 -21.58
N PHE A 863 -14.25 8.91 -20.40
CA PHE A 863 -15.25 7.86 -20.20
C PHE A 863 -16.60 8.41 -19.71
N TYR A 864 -16.92 9.67 -20.06
CA TYR A 864 -18.13 10.36 -19.60
C TYR A 864 -19.42 9.70 -20.13
N GLY A 865 -20.35 9.38 -19.22
CA GLY A 865 -21.70 8.95 -19.57
C GLY A 865 -21.77 7.60 -20.30
N LEU A 866 -21.32 6.53 -19.63
CA LEU A 866 -21.35 5.18 -20.20
C LEU A 866 -22.77 4.71 -20.56
N THR A 867 -22.89 4.20 -21.78
CA THR A 867 -24.04 3.46 -22.29
C THR A 867 -24.07 2.01 -21.76
N ASP A 868 -25.23 1.37 -21.81
CA ASP A 868 -25.42 -0.05 -21.44
C ASP A 868 -25.48 -0.96 -22.68
N ASP A 869 -24.64 -0.65 -23.68
CA ASP A 869 -24.43 -1.44 -24.91
C ASP A 869 -23.07 -2.16 -24.88
N ILE A 870 -22.79 -2.99 -25.90
CA ILE A 870 -21.50 -3.70 -26.01
C ILE A 870 -20.29 -2.74 -26.04
N LYS A 871 -20.41 -1.54 -26.63
CA LYS A 871 -19.33 -0.54 -26.62
C LYS A 871 -19.15 0.06 -25.23
N GLY A 872 -20.25 0.34 -24.53
CA GLY A 872 -20.27 0.73 -23.12
C GLY A 872 -19.62 -0.31 -22.21
N PHE A 873 -19.78 -1.61 -22.47
CA PHE A 873 -19.06 -2.67 -21.77
C PHE A 873 -17.55 -2.66 -22.08
N GLN A 874 -17.15 -2.51 -23.36
CA GLN A 874 -15.73 -2.36 -23.72
C GLN A 874 -15.10 -1.13 -23.04
N ASN A 875 -15.85 -0.02 -22.93
CA ASN A 875 -15.41 1.19 -22.23
C ASN A 875 -15.26 0.97 -20.71
N ARG A 876 -16.10 0.16 -20.06
CA ARG A 876 -15.92 -0.25 -18.65
C ARG A 876 -14.63 -1.04 -18.44
N LEU A 877 -14.36 -2.03 -19.29
CA LEU A 877 -13.10 -2.80 -19.27
C LEU A 877 -11.89 -1.87 -19.44
N GLY A 878 -11.94 -0.96 -20.42
CA GLY A 878 -10.88 0.02 -20.66
C GLY A 878 -10.63 0.95 -19.47
N LEU A 879 -11.70 1.47 -18.87
CA LEU A 879 -11.64 2.32 -17.68
C LEU A 879 -10.99 1.61 -16.50
N PHE A 880 -11.50 0.45 -16.08
CA PHE A 880 -10.97 -0.23 -14.88
C PHE A 880 -9.51 -0.68 -15.08
N PHE A 881 -9.14 -1.14 -16.27
CA PHE A 881 -7.75 -1.47 -16.60
C PHE A 881 -6.85 -0.23 -16.52
N PHE A 882 -7.30 0.92 -17.04
CA PHE A 882 -6.56 2.18 -16.99
C PHE A 882 -6.41 2.74 -15.57
N LEU A 883 -7.48 2.71 -14.75
CA LEU A 883 -7.44 3.14 -13.35
C LEU A 883 -6.42 2.33 -12.53
N LEU A 884 -6.44 0.99 -12.67
CA LEU A 884 -5.47 0.11 -12.01
C LEU A 884 -4.05 0.34 -12.52
N ALA A 885 -3.85 0.52 -13.83
CA ALA A 885 -2.54 0.79 -14.42
C ALA A 885 -1.93 2.11 -13.89
N LEU A 886 -2.72 3.18 -13.85
CA LEU A 886 -2.30 4.47 -13.30
C LEU A 886 -1.87 4.35 -11.84
N PHE A 887 -2.68 3.71 -10.99
CA PHE A 887 -2.33 3.54 -9.58
C PHE A 887 -1.12 2.62 -9.38
N GLY A 888 -1.09 1.47 -10.07
CA GLY A 888 0.00 0.52 -10.00
C GLY A 888 1.36 1.16 -10.27
N PHE A 889 1.52 1.85 -11.41
CA PHE A 889 2.79 2.54 -11.70
C PHE A 889 3.03 3.77 -10.80
N SER A 890 1.98 4.44 -10.30
CA SER A 890 2.14 5.53 -9.31
C SER A 890 2.71 5.04 -7.97
N THR A 891 2.54 3.76 -7.61
CA THR A 891 3.13 3.19 -6.38
C THR A 891 4.65 3.02 -6.43
N LEU A 892 5.29 3.12 -7.61
CA LEU A 892 6.75 2.99 -7.73
C LEU A 892 7.51 4.00 -6.87
N THR A 893 6.98 5.20 -6.61
CA THR A 893 7.66 6.16 -5.72
C THR A 893 7.82 5.64 -4.28
N SER A 894 7.13 4.56 -3.87
CA SER A 894 7.32 3.88 -2.58
C SER A 894 8.70 3.23 -2.44
N LEU A 895 9.35 2.88 -3.56
CA LEU A 895 10.70 2.30 -3.57
C LEU A 895 11.73 3.21 -2.88
N ASN A 896 11.53 4.52 -2.97
CA ASN A 896 12.48 5.52 -2.48
C ASN A 896 12.21 5.98 -1.03
N VAL A 897 11.09 5.56 -0.43
CA VAL A 897 10.69 5.94 0.95
C VAL A 897 11.62 5.32 1.99
N PHE A 898 12.19 4.15 1.71
CA PHE A 898 13.17 3.50 2.58
C PHE A 898 14.63 3.73 2.15
N SER A 899 14.93 3.79 0.85
CA SER A 899 16.31 3.92 0.38
C SER A 899 16.99 5.20 0.86
N THR A 900 16.23 6.30 0.95
CA THR A 900 16.68 7.62 1.45
C THR A 900 16.99 7.65 2.94
N GLU A 901 16.16 7.02 3.79
CA GLU A 901 16.37 6.98 5.25
C GLU A 901 17.22 5.77 5.72
N ARG A 902 17.56 4.83 4.84
CA ARG A 902 18.28 3.58 5.16
C ARG A 902 19.55 3.79 5.99
N LEU A 903 20.33 4.82 5.68
CA LEU A 903 21.60 5.12 6.36
C LEU A 903 21.36 5.66 7.78
N LEU A 904 20.40 6.57 7.95
CA LEU A 904 19.95 7.07 9.25
C LEU A 904 19.43 5.91 10.12
N PHE A 905 18.58 5.03 9.58
CA PHE A 905 18.06 3.86 10.28
C PHE A 905 19.18 2.93 10.79
N VAL A 906 20.17 2.62 9.94
CA VAL A 906 21.31 1.78 10.33
C VAL A 906 22.17 2.43 11.43
N ARG A 907 22.34 3.76 11.40
CA ARG A 907 23.07 4.51 12.45
C ARG A 907 22.31 4.56 13.77
N GLU A 908 21.05 5.00 13.76
CA GLU A 908 20.21 5.08 14.97
C GLU A 908 20.03 3.71 15.62
N ARG A 909 19.93 2.64 14.82
CA ARG A 909 19.86 1.26 15.32
C ARG A 909 21.20 0.76 15.90
N ALA A 910 22.34 1.27 15.44
CA ALA A 910 23.67 0.98 15.99
C ALA A 910 23.81 1.54 17.41
N ASN A 911 23.44 2.81 17.59
CA ASN A 911 23.53 3.53 18.86
C ASN A 911 22.30 3.26 19.77
N GLY A 912 21.50 2.24 19.44
CA GLY A 912 20.45 1.70 20.31
C GLY A 912 19.17 2.52 20.46
N TYR A 913 18.88 3.46 19.55
CA TYR A 913 17.79 4.44 19.70
C TYR A 913 16.39 3.79 19.77
N TYR A 914 16.14 2.71 19.01
CA TYR A 914 14.82 2.03 18.95
C TYR A 914 14.87 0.62 18.39
N SER A 915 13.75 -0.10 18.50
CA SER A 915 13.53 -1.41 17.89
C SER A 915 13.18 -1.30 16.39
N PRO A 916 13.62 -2.23 15.51
CA PRO A 916 13.28 -2.20 14.09
C PRO A 916 11.76 -2.18 13.82
N ILE A 917 10.97 -2.89 14.63
CA ILE A 917 9.52 -3.01 14.45
C ILE A 917 8.78 -1.69 14.67
N THR A 918 9.25 -0.84 15.60
CA THR A 918 8.61 0.45 15.89
C THR A 918 8.91 1.48 14.81
N TYR A 919 10.10 1.45 14.21
CA TYR A 919 10.41 2.24 13.01
C TYR A 919 9.56 1.80 11.83
N PHE A 920 9.60 0.50 11.48
CA PHE A 920 8.83 -0.05 10.35
C PHE A 920 7.34 0.24 10.47
N ALA A 921 6.72 -0.02 11.63
CA ALA A 921 5.31 0.28 11.87
C ALA A 921 5.00 1.77 11.73
N SER A 922 5.87 2.67 12.24
CA SER A 922 5.65 4.12 12.12
C SER A 922 5.71 4.60 10.65
N LYS A 923 6.61 4.02 9.83
CA LYS A 923 6.70 4.28 8.39
C LYS A 923 5.49 3.75 7.63
N VAL A 924 5.07 2.50 7.88
CA VAL A 924 3.88 1.94 7.23
C VAL A 924 2.62 2.77 7.56
N ALA A 925 2.42 3.13 8.83
CA ALA A 925 1.21 3.82 9.27
C ALA A 925 1.15 5.32 8.93
N PHE A 926 2.28 6.04 8.88
CA PHE A 926 2.29 7.51 8.73
C PHE A 926 2.94 8.02 7.43
N ASP A 927 3.56 7.15 6.63
CA ASP A 927 4.15 7.49 5.32
C ASP A 927 3.32 6.88 4.17
N ILE A 928 3.12 5.55 4.19
CA ILE A 928 2.38 4.84 3.13
C ILE A 928 0.89 5.22 3.14
N VAL A 929 0.22 5.15 4.30
CA VAL A 929 -1.25 5.33 4.38
C VAL A 929 -1.70 6.69 3.82
N PRO A 930 -1.13 7.85 4.21
CA PRO A 930 -1.54 9.13 3.64
C PRO A 930 -1.21 9.24 2.14
N LEU A 931 -0.03 8.82 1.71
CA LEU A 931 0.41 8.92 0.31
C LEU A 931 -0.28 7.92 -0.63
N ARG A 932 -0.91 6.85 -0.12
CA ARG A 932 -1.50 5.77 -0.93
C ARG A 932 -3.00 5.56 -0.77
N LEU A 933 -3.62 5.92 0.35
CA LEU A 933 -5.09 5.80 0.46
C LEU A 933 -5.82 7.05 -0.01
N ILE A 934 -5.25 8.25 0.20
CA ILE A 934 -5.90 9.51 -0.18
C ILE A 934 -6.01 9.70 -1.71
N PRO A 935 -5.01 9.38 -2.56
CA PRO A 935 -5.14 9.57 -4.01
C PRO A 935 -6.25 8.71 -4.66
N PRO A 936 -6.41 7.40 -4.34
CA PRO A 936 -7.57 6.62 -4.77
C PRO A 936 -8.91 7.15 -4.26
N ILE A 937 -8.99 7.66 -3.02
CA ILE A 937 -10.22 8.29 -2.49
C ILE A 937 -10.63 9.49 -3.35
N LEU A 938 -9.70 10.43 -3.57
CA LEU A 938 -9.96 11.62 -4.38
C LEU A 938 -10.35 11.27 -5.82
N MET A 939 -9.67 10.29 -6.43
CA MET A 939 -9.91 9.87 -7.81
C MET A 939 -11.22 9.09 -7.96
N GLY A 940 -11.53 8.18 -7.05
CA GLY A 940 -12.76 7.38 -7.08
C GLY A 940 -14.02 8.21 -6.87
N ILE A 941 -14.00 9.18 -5.94
CA ILE A 941 -15.10 10.13 -5.69
C ILE A 941 -15.41 10.99 -6.93
N ILE A 942 -14.41 11.29 -7.75
CA ILE A 942 -14.57 12.09 -8.98
C ILE A 942 -15.00 11.21 -10.17
N VAL A 943 -14.27 10.12 -10.42
CA VAL A 943 -14.48 9.26 -11.61
C VAL A 943 -15.83 8.55 -11.57
N TYR A 944 -16.20 7.96 -10.44
CA TYR A 944 -17.39 7.11 -10.33
C TYR A 944 -18.69 7.83 -10.77
N PRO A 945 -19.03 9.04 -10.27
CA PRO A 945 -20.20 9.78 -10.73
C PRO A 945 -20.02 10.48 -12.09
N MET A 946 -18.79 10.85 -12.50
CA MET A 946 -18.55 11.45 -13.84
C MET A 946 -18.78 10.44 -14.97
N VAL A 947 -18.41 9.18 -14.75
CA VAL A 947 -18.50 8.10 -15.72
C VAL A 947 -19.93 7.57 -15.86
N GLY A 948 -20.71 7.57 -14.77
CA GLY A 948 -22.07 6.99 -14.75
C GLY A 948 -22.09 5.48 -14.46
N LEU A 949 -21.19 5.01 -13.59
CA LEU A 949 -21.23 3.67 -12.99
C LEU A 949 -22.49 3.50 -12.11
N ILE A 950 -22.81 2.28 -11.68
CA ILE A 950 -24.07 1.98 -10.96
C ILE A 950 -24.27 2.93 -9.76
N PRO A 951 -25.38 3.71 -9.69
CA PRO A 951 -25.56 4.78 -8.70
C PRO A 951 -26.06 4.25 -7.34
N ALA A 952 -25.38 3.24 -6.78
CA ALA A 952 -25.74 2.58 -5.53
C ALA A 952 -24.58 2.56 -4.52
N TRP A 953 -24.91 2.76 -3.24
CA TRP A 953 -23.92 2.90 -2.16
C TRP A 953 -23.07 1.65 -1.89
N PRO A 954 -23.62 0.41 -1.84
CA PRO A 954 -22.80 -0.79 -1.63
C PRO A 954 -21.77 -1.00 -2.75
N GLU A 955 -22.19 -0.77 -4.00
CA GLU A 955 -21.39 -0.93 -5.21
C GLU A 955 -20.26 0.10 -5.27
N PHE A 956 -20.55 1.37 -4.91
CA PHE A 956 -19.53 2.40 -4.73
C PHE A 956 -18.53 2.06 -3.62
N LEU A 957 -19.00 1.58 -2.45
CA LEU A 957 -18.12 1.24 -1.33
C LEU A 957 -17.21 0.04 -1.64
N ARG A 958 -17.70 -0.96 -2.39
CA ARG A 958 -16.89 -2.08 -2.90
C ARG A 958 -15.86 -1.61 -3.91
N PHE A 959 -16.25 -0.81 -4.90
CA PHE A 959 -15.34 -0.16 -5.87
C PHE A 959 -14.21 0.59 -5.15
N MET A 960 -14.56 1.41 -4.15
CA MET A 960 -13.59 2.14 -3.34
C MET A 960 -12.66 1.22 -2.53
N LEU A 961 -13.20 0.17 -1.92
CA LEU A 961 -12.42 -0.81 -1.16
C LEU A 961 -11.40 -1.54 -2.04
N ILE A 962 -11.79 -1.96 -3.25
CA ILE A 962 -10.92 -2.66 -4.19
C ILE A 962 -9.77 -1.77 -4.65
N LEU A 963 -10.05 -0.50 -5.05
CA LEU A 963 -9.00 0.46 -5.41
C LEU A 963 -8.02 0.72 -4.26
N LEU A 964 -8.51 0.79 -3.03
CA LEU A 964 -7.67 1.03 -1.84
C LEU A 964 -6.78 -0.17 -1.50
N LEU A 965 -7.34 -1.39 -1.51
CA LEU A 965 -6.59 -2.62 -1.26
C LEU A 965 -5.58 -2.91 -2.37
N PHE A 966 -5.92 -2.64 -3.64
CA PHE A 966 -5.00 -2.76 -4.77
C PHE A 966 -3.81 -1.79 -4.62
N ASN A 967 -4.07 -0.50 -4.35
CA ASN A 967 -3.01 0.50 -4.22
C ASN A 967 -2.13 0.26 -2.97
N LEU A 968 -2.70 -0.30 -1.90
CA LEU A 968 -1.96 -0.76 -0.72
C LEU A 968 -1.07 -1.97 -1.05
N ALA A 969 -1.60 -3.00 -1.71
CA ALA A 969 -0.84 -4.19 -2.11
C ALA A 969 0.35 -3.83 -3.03
N ALA A 970 0.09 -3.02 -4.06
CA ALA A 970 1.12 -2.50 -4.96
C ALA A 970 2.22 -1.72 -4.21
N ALA A 971 1.84 -0.84 -3.27
CA ALA A 971 2.80 -0.11 -2.45
C ALA A 971 3.64 -1.03 -1.53
N CYS A 972 3.06 -2.09 -0.99
CA CYS A 972 3.76 -3.06 -0.14
C CYS A 972 4.76 -3.93 -0.94
N ILE A 973 4.39 -4.33 -2.17
CA ILE A 973 5.31 -5.01 -3.11
C ILE A 973 6.47 -4.09 -3.46
N CYS A 974 6.20 -2.84 -3.88
CA CYS A 974 7.23 -1.85 -4.17
C CYS A 974 8.15 -1.58 -2.96
N LEU A 975 7.60 -1.40 -1.77
CA LEU A 975 8.42 -1.16 -0.57
C LEU A 975 9.28 -2.38 -0.20
N THR A 976 8.80 -3.60 -0.41
CA THR A 976 9.61 -4.82 -0.23
C THR A 976 10.84 -4.81 -1.15
N ILE A 977 10.65 -4.49 -2.44
CA ILE A 977 11.73 -4.36 -3.42
C ILE A 977 12.72 -3.26 -3.00
N GLY A 978 12.24 -2.11 -2.52
CA GLY A 978 13.06 -0.98 -2.04
C GLY A 978 13.86 -1.25 -0.76
N ILE A 979 13.51 -2.28 0.02
CA ILE A 979 14.31 -2.74 1.17
C ILE A 979 15.39 -3.73 0.71
N VAL A 980 15.04 -4.66 -0.18
CA VAL A 980 15.94 -5.71 -0.70
C VAL A 980 17.10 -5.11 -1.50
N PHE A 981 16.83 -4.23 -2.47
CA PHE A 981 17.85 -3.62 -3.31
C PHE A 981 18.45 -2.37 -2.64
N LYS A 982 19.79 -2.24 -2.63
CA LYS A 982 20.48 -1.04 -2.10
C LYS A 982 20.42 0.13 -3.10
N ASP A 983 20.46 -0.16 -4.39
CA ASP A 983 20.47 0.85 -5.45
C ASP A 983 19.04 1.20 -5.91
N SER A 984 18.71 2.50 -5.93
CA SER A 984 17.39 2.99 -6.34
C SER A 984 17.10 2.69 -7.81
N SER A 985 18.08 2.80 -8.72
CA SER A 985 17.90 2.53 -10.15
C SER A 985 17.54 1.08 -10.41
N VAL A 986 18.24 0.15 -9.74
CA VAL A 986 17.93 -1.29 -9.78
C VAL A 986 16.55 -1.58 -9.16
N ALA A 987 16.21 -0.94 -8.04
CA ALA A 987 14.90 -1.09 -7.41
C ALA A 987 13.76 -0.59 -8.32
N ASN A 988 13.93 0.56 -8.99
CA ASN A 988 12.98 1.13 -9.96
C ASN A 988 12.81 0.23 -11.19
N LEU A 989 13.90 -0.35 -11.71
CA LEU A 989 13.85 -1.31 -12.81
C LEU A 989 13.06 -2.58 -12.41
N MET A 990 13.40 -3.18 -11.27
CA MET A 990 12.74 -4.40 -10.79
C MET A 990 11.27 -4.17 -10.43
N GLY A 991 10.94 -3.06 -9.77
CA GLY A 991 9.56 -2.67 -9.49
C GLY A 991 8.74 -2.48 -10.77
N SER A 992 9.31 -1.79 -11.78
CA SER A 992 8.65 -1.59 -13.07
C SER A 992 8.39 -2.90 -13.81
N LEU A 993 9.35 -3.83 -13.78
CA LEU A 993 9.21 -5.17 -14.38
C LEU A 993 8.13 -6.01 -13.66
N VAL A 994 8.10 -6.01 -12.33
CA VAL A 994 7.07 -6.72 -11.54
C VAL A 994 5.67 -6.17 -11.82
N MET A 995 5.51 -4.85 -11.87
CA MET A 995 4.21 -4.23 -12.15
C MET A 995 3.76 -4.45 -13.59
N LEU A 996 4.66 -4.39 -14.58
CA LEU A 996 4.36 -4.71 -15.97
C LEU A 996 3.99 -6.19 -16.17
N PHE A 997 4.69 -7.10 -15.49
CA PHE A 997 4.39 -8.52 -15.53
C PHE A 997 3.02 -8.82 -14.91
N SER A 998 2.71 -8.21 -13.76
CA SER A 998 1.39 -8.36 -13.13
C SER A 998 0.27 -7.81 -14.04
N LEU A 999 0.48 -6.65 -14.69
CA LEU A 999 -0.47 -6.06 -15.64
C LEU A 999 -0.80 -7.00 -16.83
N LEU A 1000 0.20 -7.73 -17.35
CA LEU A 1000 -0.01 -8.70 -18.45
C LEU A 1000 -1.03 -9.79 -18.07
N PHE A 1001 -1.00 -10.26 -16.83
CA PHE A 1001 -1.90 -11.30 -16.30
C PHE A 1001 -3.18 -10.74 -15.65
N ALA A 1002 -3.59 -9.50 -15.95
CA ALA A 1002 -4.81 -8.90 -15.40
C ALA A 1002 -6.13 -9.57 -15.86
N GLY A 1003 -6.09 -10.45 -16.87
CA GLY A 1003 -7.27 -11.10 -17.47
C GLY A 1003 -7.84 -10.39 -18.70
N LEU A 1004 -7.52 -9.11 -18.93
CA LEU A 1004 -7.95 -8.38 -20.13
C LEU A 1004 -7.02 -8.59 -21.34
N LEU A 1005 -5.70 -8.58 -21.14
CA LEU A 1005 -4.71 -8.73 -22.22
C LEU A 1005 -4.48 -10.19 -22.64
N LEU A 1006 -4.82 -11.13 -21.76
CA LEU A 1006 -4.62 -12.57 -21.95
C LEU A 1006 -5.80 -13.29 -21.30
N ASN A 1007 -6.65 -13.91 -22.11
CA ASN A 1007 -7.81 -14.67 -21.61
C ASN A 1007 -7.30 -15.91 -20.84
N ARG A 1008 -7.86 -16.11 -19.64
CA ARG A 1008 -7.62 -17.24 -18.73
C ARG A 1008 -7.55 -18.60 -19.43
N ASP A 1009 -8.50 -18.90 -20.31
CA ASP A 1009 -8.61 -20.21 -20.97
C ASP A 1009 -7.56 -20.43 -22.07
N ALA A 1010 -6.92 -19.36 -22.54
CA ALA A 1010 -5.79 -19.41 -23.45
C ALA A 1010 -4.43 -19.58 -22.74
N ILE A 1011 -4.39 -19.51 -21.40
CA ILE A 1011 -3.15 -19.65 -20.63
C ILE A 1011 -2.78 -21.13 -20.51
N PRO A 1012 -1.54 -21.54 -20.87
CA PRO A 1012 -1.07 -22.90 -20.64
C PRO A 1012 -1.18 -23.28 -19.17
N LYS A 1013 -1.65 -24.51 -18.87
CA LYS A 1013 -1.87 -24.97 -17.48
C LYS A 1013 -0.63 -24.87 -16.57
N SER A 1014 0.57 -24.93 -17.14
CA SER A 1014 1.86 -24.72 -16.46
C SER A 1014 2.17 -23.26 -16.09
N ALA A 1015 1.49 -22.29 -16.71
CA ALA A 1015 1.65 -20.85 -16.51
C ALA A 1015 0.50 -20.22 -15.71
N LEU A 1016 -0.62 -20.92 -15.52
CA LEU A 1016 -1.84 -20.40 -14.87
C LEU A 1016 -1.60 -19.84 -13.46
N TRP A 1017 -0.63 -20.38 -12.71
CA TRP A 1017 -0.26 -19.88 -11.38
C TRP A 1017 0.32 -18.46 -11.38
N LEU A 1018 0.84 -17.98 -12.52
CA LEU A 1018 1.34 -16.61 -12.67
C LEU A 1018 0.20 -15.58 -12.63
N GLN A 1019 -1.01 -15.98 -13.05
CA GLN A 1019 -2.21 -15.18 -12.91
C GLN A 1019 -2.63 -15.04 -11.44
N VAL A 1020 -2.50 -16.11 -10.64
CA VAL A 1020 -2.75 -16.11 -9.18
C VAL A 1020 -1.75 -15.21 -8.43
N LEU A 1021 -0.56 -14.99 -8.99
CA LEU A 1021 0.45 -14.06 -8.46
C LEU A 1021 0.13 -12.57 -8.76
N SER A 1022 -0.82 -12.28 -9.65
CA SER A 1022 -1.07 -10.92 -10.14
C SER A 1022 -2.07 -10.14 -9.27
N ILE A 1023 -1.62 -9.07 -8.62
CA ILE A 1023 -2.54 -8.13 -7.94
C ILE A 1023 -3.48 -7.39 -8.90
N PHE A 1024 -3.08 -7.23 -10.17
CA PHE A 1024 -3.96 -6.66 -11.20
C PHE A 1024 -5.12 -7.59 -11.57
N HIS A 1025 -4.96 -8.91 -11.45
CA HIS A 1025 -6.06 -9.85 -11.72
C HIS A 1025 -7.20 -9.67 -10.70
N TYR A 1026 -6.90 -9.76 -9.41
CA TYR A 1026 -7.89 -9.56 -8.34
C TYR A 1026 -8.49 -8.15 -8.36
N GLY A 1027 -7.67 -7.13 -8.65
CA GLY A 1027 -8.14 -5.76 -8.81
C GLY A 1027 -9.11 -5.60 -10.00
N PHE A 1028 -8.82 -6.23 -11.14
CA PHE A 1028 -9.62 -6.09 -12.35
C PHE A 1028 -10.91 -6.93 -12.30
N GLU A 1029 -10.80 -8.20 -11.89
CA GLU A 1029 -11.92 -9.12 -11.70
C GLU A 1029 -12.90 -8.55 -10.67
N GLY A 1030 -12.42 -8.10 -9.51
CA GLY A 1030 -13.25 -7.47 -8.49
C GLY A 1030 -13.99 -6.22 -8.99
N LEU A 1031 -13.32 -5.33 -9.74
CA LEU A 1031 -13.97 -4.12 -10.27
C LEU A 1031 -15.04 -4.45 -11.33
N ILE A 1032 -14.74 -5.34 -12.29
CA ILE A 1032 -15.68 -5.65 -13.38
C ILE A 1032 -16.86 -6.52 -12.89
N VAL A 1033 -16.64 -7.45 -11.95
CA VAL A 1033 -17.71 -8.24 -11.32
C VAL A 1033 -18.63 -7.35 -10.49
N ASN A 1034 -18.11 -6.33 -9.79
CA ASN A 1034 -18.91 -5.39 -9.01
C ASN A 1034 -19.82 -4.49 -9.87
N GLU A 1035 -19.40 -4.09 -11.08
CA GLU A 1035 -20.19 -3.24 -11.98
C GLU A 1035 -21.09 -4.04 -12.95
N VAL A 1036 -20.65 -5.18 -13.48
CA VAL A 1036 -21.31 -5.81 -14.66
C VAL A 1036 -22.23 -6.98 -14.30
N THR A 1037 -22.08 -7.63 -13.14
CA THR A 1037 -22.84 -8.87 -12.82
C THR A 1037 -24.36 -8.70 -12.88
N TYR A 1038 -24.86 -7.50 -12.52
CA TYR A 1038 -26.28 -7.17 -12.48
C TYR A 1038 -26.76 -6.28 -13.64
N LEU A 1039 -25.94 -6.08 -14.68
CA LEU A 1039 -26.33 -5.31 -15.87
C LEU A 1039 -26.84 -6.23 -16.97
N THR A 1040 -27.94 -5.85 -17.61
CA THR A 1040 -28.38 -6.36 -18.91
C THR A 1040 -27.84 -5.44 -20.00
N LEU A 1041 -27.08 -5.98 -20.95
CA LEU A 1041 -26.47 -5.22 -22.05
C LEU A 1041 -27.29 -5.42 -23.33
N ILE A 1042 -27.58 -4.33 -24.04
CA ILE A 1042 -28.42 -4.35 -25.26
C ILE A 1042 -27.52 -4.23 -26.51
N ASP A 1043 -27.62 -5.18 -27.44
CA ASP A 1043 -26.99 -5.10 -28.77
C ASP A 1043 -28.07 -4.92 -29.86
N HIS A 1044 -28.11 -3.73 -30.46
CA HIS A 1044 -29.00 -3.43 -31.59
C HIS A 1044 -28.43 -4.00 -32.89
N LYS A 1045 -28.87 -5.20 -33.29
CA LYS A 1045 -28.27 -5.93 -34.41
C LYS A 1045 -29.33 -6.48 -35.37
N TYR A 1046 -29.13 -6.24 -36.67
CA TYR A 1046 -30.07 -6.62 -37.73
C TYR A 1046 -31.51 -6.08 -37.57
N GLY A 1047 -31.70 -5.02 -36.77
CA GLY A 1047 -33.03 -4.47 -36.45
C GLY A 1047 -33.75 -5.20 -35.30
N LEU A 1048 -33.04 -6.02 -34.54
CA LEU A 1048 -33.49 -6.66 -33.31
C LEU A 1048 -32.64 -6.18 -32.13
N ASP A 1049 -33.27 -6.07 -30.97
CA ASP A 1049 -32.63 -5.67 -29.72
C ASP A 1049 -32.30 -6.95 -28.94
N ILE A 1050 -31.02 -7.33 -28.90
CA ILE A 1050 -30.57 -8.56 -28.25
C ILE A 1050 -30.09 -8.21 -26.84
N GLU A 1051 -30.88 -8.58 -25.84
CA GLU A 1051 -30.50 -8.44 -24.43
C GLU A 1051 -29.60 -9.59 -23.99
N VAL A 1052 -28.43 -9.27 -23.44
CA VAL A 1052 -27.45 -10.25 -22.94
C VAL A 1052 -27.12 -9.96 -21.48
N PRO A 1053 -27.33 -10.92 -20.55
CA PRO A 1053 -26.95 -10.74 -19.15
C PRO A 1053 -25.42 -10.58 -18.98
N GLY A 1054 -24.99 -9.54 -18.28
CA GLY A 1054 -23.58 -9.23 -18.02
C GLY A 1054 -22.83 -10.36 -17.32
N ALA A 1055 -23.50 -11.11 -16.44
CA ALA A 1055 -22.96 -12.34 -15.83
C ALA A 1055 -22.55 -13.41 -16.86
N SER A 1056 -23.32 -13.56 -17.96
CA SER A 1056 -22.98 -14.50 -19.04
C SER A 1056 -21.73 -14.04 -19.79
N ILE A 1057 -21.63 -12.75 -20.08
CA ILE A 1057 -20.47 -12.14 -20.73
C ILE A 1057 -19.22 -12.28 -19.84
N LEU A 1058 -19.31 -11.99 -18.54
CA LEU A 1058 -18.23 -12.19 -17.57
C LEU A 1058 -17.71 -13.64 -17.59
N SER A 1059 -18.61 -14.62 -17.59
CA SER A 1059 -18.22 -16.04 -17.66
C SER A 1059 -17.52 -16.40 -18.97
N ALA A 1060 -17.92 -15.80 -20.11
CA ALA A 1060 -17.29 -16.03 -21.41
C ALA A 1060 -15.89 -15.38 -21.54
N PHE A 1061 -15.56 -14.40 -20.69
CA PHE A 1061 -14.20 -13.87 -20.53
C PHE A 1061 -13.37 -14.61 -19.45
N GLY A 1062 -13.92 -15.66 -18.84
CA GLY A 1062 -13.24 -16.46 -17.82
C GLY A 1062 -13.24 -15.87 -16.40
N PHE A 1063 -14.09 -14.86 -16.14
CA PHE A 1063 -14.25 -14.25 -14.82
C PHE A 1063 -15.29 -14.97 -13.95
N ASN A 1064 -15.01 -15.07 -12.65
CA ASN A 1064 -15.87 -15.67 -11.65
C ASN A 1064 -16.85 -14.65 -11.07
N THR A 1065 -18.11 -14.70 -11.51
CA THR A 1065 -19.19 -13.79 -11.05
C THR A 1065 -19.49 -13.88 -9.55
N LEU A 1066 -19.14 -15.00 -8.90
CA LEU A 1066 -19.24 -15.19 -7.45
C LEU A 1066 -17.92 -14.90 -6.71
N GLY A 1067 -16.86 -14.53 -7.43
CA GLY A 1067 -15.49 -14.38 -6.93
C GLY A 1067 -15.22 -13.12 -6.09
N LEU A 1068 -16.05 -12.08 -6.20
CA LEU A 1068 -15.79 -10.74 -5.68
C LEU A 1068 -15.14 -10.67 -4.28
N TRP A 1069 -15.65 -11.43 -3.30
CA TRP A 1069 -15.10 -11.44 -1.94
C TRP A 1069 -13.78 -12.21 -1.81
N HIS A 1070 -13.58 -13.27 -2.59
CA HIS A 1070 -12.30 -13.96 -2.69
C HIS A 1070 -11.20 -13.02 -3.19
N ASP A 1071 -11.52 -12.11 -4.11
CA ASP A 1071 -10.54 -11.21 -4.73
C ASP A 1071 -10.21 -10.01 -3.82
N VAL A 1072 -11.22 -9.47 -3.13
CA VAL A 1072 -11.05 -8.51 -2.03
C VAL A 1072 -10.19 -9.10 -0.90
N ILE A 1073 -10.45 -10.35 -0.51
CA ILE A 1073 -9.63 -11.07 0.48
C ILE A 1073 -8.21 -11.31 -0.06
N GLY A 1074 -8.07 -11.66 -1.34
CA GLY A 1074 -6.79 -11.82 -2.03
C GLY A 1074 -5.91 -10.59 -1.93
N LEU A 1075 -6.43 -9.41 -2.31
CA LEU A 1075 -5.69 -8.14 -2.18
C LEU A 1075 -5.32 -7.80 -0.71
N GLY A 1076 -6.18 -8.16 0.24
CA GLY A 1076 -5.88 -8.06 1.68
C GLY A 1076 -4.74 -8.99 2.11
N ILE A 1077 -4.75 -10.25 1.67
CA ILE A 1077 -3.69 -11.24 1.93
C ILE A 1077 -2.37 -10.78 1.30
N PHE A 1078 -2.38 -10.32 0.04
CA PHE A 1078 -1.19 -9.76 -0.61
C PHE A 1078 -0.60 -8.59 0.20
N SER A 1079 -1.44 -7.66 0.63
CA SER A 1079 -1.01 -6.53 1.48
C SER A 1079 -0.37 -7.03 2.77
N GLY A 1080 -1.02 -7.94 3.51
CA GLY A 1080 -0.50 -8.49 4.77
C GLY A 1080 0.81 -9.28 4.61
N VAL A 1081 0.87 -10.16 3.61
CA VAL A 1081 2.05 -11.00 3.34
C VAL A 1081 3.25 -10.14 2.93
N PHE A 1082 3.08 -9.16 2.03
CA PHE A 1082 4.20 -8.29 1.65
C PHE A 1082 4.62 -7.33 2.77
N ILE A 1083 3.74 -6.92 3.69
CA ILE A 1083 4.15 -6.21 4.91
C ILE A 1083 5.04 -7.08 5.81
N VAL A 1084 4.70 -8.37 5.99
CA VAL A 1084 5.52 -9.31 6.77
C VAL A 1084 6.86 -9.61 6.07
N ILE A 1085 6.86 -9.81 4.75
CA ILE A 1085 8.10 -10.01 3.98
C ILE A 1085 8.98 -8.77 4.00
N ALA A 1086 8.42 -7.55 3.89
CA ALA A 1086 9.17 -6.30 4.02
C ALA A 1086 9.83 -6.16 5.40
N TYR A 1087 9.11 -6.49 6.48
CA TYR A 1087 9.67 -6.50 7.83
C TYR A 1087 10.80 -7.55 7.98
N ALA A 1088 10.58 -8.77 7.50
CA ALA A 1088 11.57 -9.84 7.53
C ALA A 1088 12.83 -9.46 6.72
N ALA A 1089 12.66 -8.91 5.51
CA ALA A 1089 13.75 -8.43 4.68
C ALA A 1089 14.54 -7.31 5.37
N MET A 1090 13.86 -6.36 6.05
CA MET A 1090 14.51 -5.34 6.86
C MET A 1090 15.32 -5.97 8.01
N HIS A 1091 14.76 -6.96 8.70
CA HIS A 1091 15.42 -7.63 9.81
C HIS A 1091 16.68 -8.38 9.35
N PHE A 1092 16.52 -9.38 8.46
CA PHE A 1092 17.61 -10.24 8.02
C PHE A 1092 18.68 -9.52 7.19
N LEU A 1093 18.32 -8.58 6.31
CA LEU A 1093 19.29 -7.93 5.42
C LEU A 1093 20.04 -6.75 6.06
N LEU A 1094 19.51 -6.15 7.14
CA LEU A 1094 20.06 -4.91 7.72
C LEU A 1094 20.40 -4.99 9.20
N VAL A 1095 19.69 -5.80 10.00
CA VAL A 1095 19.98 -5.96 11.43
C VAL A 1095 21.01 -7.05 11.65
N GLU A 1096 20.85 -8.19 10.99
CA GLU A 1096 21.64 -9.42 11.23
C GLU A 1096 22.95 -9.49 10.42
N LYS A 1097 23.18 -8.53 9.52
CA LYS A 1097 24.34 -8.51 8.61
C LYS A 1097 25.58 -7.78 9.14
N ARG A 1098 25.63 -7.48 10.45
CA ARG A 1098 26.80 -6.89 11.12
C ARG A 1098 27.77 -7.98 11.56
#